data_AF-A0A545TIE3-F1
#
_entry.id   AF-A0A545TIE3-F1
#
_cell.length_a   1.000
_cell.length_b   1.000
_cell.length_c   1.000
_cell.angle_alpha   90.00
_cell.angle_beta   90.00
_cell.angle_gamma   90.00
#
_symmetry.space_group_name_H-M   'P 1'
#
loop_
_entity.id
_entity.type
_entity.pdbx_description
1 polymer ?
#
loop_
_entity_poly.entity_id
_entity_poly.type
_entity_poly.pdbx_seq_one_letter_code
_entity_poly.pdbx_strand_id
1 'polypeptide(L)'
;MKRKLLASAVCFALVTACGQQDSKQAEVAADAKAESKVEAKAETKILKSGINIENMDKSVRPQDDFYKYVNGTWLKNTEIPADKSVYGTFALLADKAREDVKAIIEETSSLESVEKGSDAQKVGDLFRSYMNTEKLDQLGFEPIKPMLAKIDALKTHDDVVAYFAASQKFNADSPFGFFINNDSKDPTKYIVYMGQSGLGLPTKEHYSKTDEKSVKLREDYLAHVERMLNMAEIKTAKEDAAKIMALETALADIQWTRKESRDRNKTYNKLDMAKLAEMAPEINWQLYFSTAGINEENIIVRQPSYLEKLSGLLKETSVEDWQKYLKWNIINGAASILSSEFDQANFDFYSKTLRGTEAQEERWKRGVSTVNRLLGEVVGKIYVEKHFKPEAKARMVELVENLREAYRLAIIDLEWMGEETKKQALDKLAKFTPKIGYPDKWRDYSALEISADDLFGNFMRSAEFNYNRQVNKLGKPIDKTEWFMSPQRVNAYYNPVMNEIVFPAAILQPPFFNMEADDAVNYGGIGGVIGHEMGHGFDDQGSKSDGDGVLRNWWTEQDLAEFKKRTGKLASQYSQFEPLPGEHIDGELTLGENIGDLGGLTIAHRAYMLSLDGKEAPVIDGFSGEERFFMGWAQVWASKYRDQAMTQQLIRGPHSPATFRGNGPLMNMPEFMKALDVKPGDGMYRAPEERVKIW
;
A
#
# COMPACT_ATOMS: atom_id res chain seq x y z
N MET A 1 53.23 -21.76 27.29
CA MET A 1 53.53 -23.12 26.77
C MET A 1 52.92 -23.24 25.37
N LYS A 2 53.81 -23.52 24.41
CA LYS A 2 53.76 -23.79 22.94
C LYS A 2 52.48 -23.40 22.17
N ARG A 3 52.40 -22.29 21.42
CA ARG A 3 53.12 -21.74 20.22
C ARG A 3 52.68 -22.33 18.86
N LYS A 4 52.41 -21.38 17.96
CA LYS A 4 52.03 -21.42 16.54
C LYS A 4 53.16 -21.91 15.58
N LEU A 5 52.71 -22.20 14.34
CA LEU A 5 53.25 -21.80 13.02
C LEU A 5 54.27 -22.69 12.25
N LEU A 6 54.11 -22.56 10.90
CA LEU A 6 54.94 -22.92 9.73
C LEU A 6 54.71 -24.33 9.15
N ALA A 7 54.20 -24.54 7.92
CA ALA A 7 54.46 -24.02 6.55
C ALA A 7 55.53 -24.82 5.78
N SER A 8 55.19 -25.11 4.51
CA SER A 8 56.07 -25.53 3.39
C SER A 8 56.56 -26.99 3.41
N ALA A 9 56.81 -27.72 2.33
CA ALA A 9 56.56 -27.62 0.89
C ALA A 9 57.15 -28.92 0.25
N VAL A 10 56.65 -29.33 -0.91
CA VAL A 10 57.43 -29.85 -2.06
C VAL A 10 57.91 -31.34 -2.11
N CYS A 11 57.44 -32.00 -3.18
CA CYS A 11 58.08 -32.94 -4.12
C CYS A 11 58.09 -34.48 -3.93
N PHE A 12 57.50 -35.10 -4.98
CA PHE A 12 57.98 -36.20 -5.84
C PHE A 12 58.16 -37.62 -5.27
N ALA A 13 57.37 -38.54 -5.84
CA ALA A 13 57.88 -39.83 -6.32
C ALA A 13 57.20 -40.17 -7.67
N LEU A 14 58.02 -40.11 -8.71
CA LEU A 14 57.83 -40.66 -10.06
C LEU A 14 58.63 -41.97 -10.14
N VAL A 15 58.29 -42.85 -11.09
CA VAL A 15 59.08 -43.93 -11.77
C VAL A 15 58.11 -45.09 -12.07
N THR A 16 57.46 -45.13 -13.25
CA THR A 16 57.88 -45.73 -14.56
C THR A 16 57.78 -47.28 -14.55
N ALA A 17 57.38 -48.04 -15.57
CA ALA A 17 57.36 -47.82 -17.03
C ALA A 17 56.52 -48.91 -17.76
N CYS A 18 56.04 -48.56 -18.96
CA CYS A 18 55.88 -49.35 -20.22
C CYS A 18 55.17 -50.73 -20.23
N GLY A 19 54.30 -51.07 -21.19
CA GLY A 19 54.06 -50.47 -22.51
C GLY A 19 52.86 -51.04 -23.27
N GLN A 20 52.72 -50.53 -24.51
CA GLN A 20 51.69 -50.70 -25.55
C GLN A 20 51.34 -52.18 -25.82
N GLN A 21 50.10 -52.57 -26.13
CA GLN A 21 49.30 -52.43 -27.37
C GLN A 21 47.96 -53.16 -27.07
N ASP A 22 46.78 -52.96 -27.67
CA ASP A 22 46.30 -52.13 -28.75
C ASP A 22 44.75 -52.12 -28.70
N SER A 23 44.17 -51.01 -29.13
CA SER A 23 42.93 -50.91 -29.92
C SER A 23 41.60 -51.43 -29.33
N LYS A 24 40.81 -50.50 -28.76
CA LYS A 24 39.41 -50.19 -29.15
C LYS A 24 38.80 -49.25 -28.11
N GLN A 25 38.14 -48.19 -28.59
CA GLN A 25 37.41 -47.15 -27.83
C GLN A 25 38.21 -45.87 -27.49
N ALA A 26 38.65 -45.15 -28.51
CA ALA A 26 38.76 -43.69 -28.46
C ALA A 26 38.85 -43.11 -29.88
N GLU A 27 37.86 -43.42 -30.73
CA GLU A 27 37.72 -42.74 -32.03
C GLU A 27 36.24 -42.79 -32.48
N VAL A 28 35.37 -42.18 -31.68
CA VAL A 28 34.05 -41.69 -32.12
C VAL A 28 33.80 -40.36 -31.39
N ALA A 29 34.72 -39.41 -31.62
CA ALA A 29 34.60 -38.04 -31.13
C ALA A 29 35.27 -37.10 -32.14
N ALA A 30 34.94 -37.21 -33.43
CA ALA A 30 35.17 -36.19 -34.46
C ALA A 30 34.71 -36.68 -35.86
N ASP A 31 33.48 -37.17 -36.02
CA ASP A 31 32.75 -37.02 -37.30
C ASP A 31 31.30 -37.50 -37.16
N ALA A 32 30.45 -36.57 -36.74
CA ALA A 32 29.00 -36.61 -36.98
C ALA A 32 28.50 -35.15 -37.01
N LYS A 33 29.20 -34.33 -37.80
CA LYS A 33 28.72 -33.03 -38.29
C LYS A 33 28.26 -33.23 -39.73
N ALA A 34 27.07 -33.79 -39.91
CA ALA A 34 26.24 -33.58 -41.09
C ALA A 34 24.88 -34.25 -40.86
N GLU A 35 23.81 -33.50 -41.15
CA GLU A 35 22.45 -33.99 -41.41
C GLU A 35 21.59 -34.46 -40.22
N SER A 36 21.02 -33.48 -39.52
CA SER A 36 19.55 -33.27 -39.56
C SER A 36 19.20 -31.94 -38.88
N LYS A 37 19.36 -30.84 -39.62
CA LYS A 37 18.61 -29.61 -39.33
C LYS A 37 17.15 -29.88 -39.68
N VAL A 38 16.38 -30.38 -38.72
CA VAL A 38 14.96 -30.04 -38.68
C VAL A 38 14.93 -28.63 -38.14
N GLU A 39 14.85 -27.65 -39.05
CA GLU A 39 14.44 -26.28 -38.70
C GLU A 39 13.06 -26.39 -38.06
N ALA A 40 13.02 -26.46 -36.72
CA ALA A 40 11.88 -25.97 -35.99
C ALA A 40 11.79 -24.49 -36.36
N LYS A 41 10.92 -24.15 -37.32
CA LYS A 41 10.41 -22.80 -37.46
C LYS A 41 9.90 -22.42 -36.08
N ALA A 42 10.66 -21.61 -35.35
CA ALA A 42 10.11 -20.84 -34.27
C ALA A 42 9.01 -20.01 -34.93
N GLU A 43 7.75 -20.41 -34.76
CA GLU A 43 6.63 -19.53 -35.06
C GLU A 43 6.91 -18.25 -34.28
N THR A 44 7.24 -17.19 -35.00
CA THR A 44 7.44 -15.87 -34.43
C THR A 44 6.09 -15.49 -33.87
N LYS A 45 5.88 -15.68 -32.56
CA LYS A 45 4.62 -15.35 -31.92
C LYS A 45 4.34 -13.88 -32.22
N ILE A 46 3.32 -13.60 -33.02
CA ILE A 46 2.93 -12.24 -33.35
C ILE A 46 2.43 -11.61 -32.05
N LEU A 47 3.24 -10.71 -31.49
CA LEU A 47 2.88 -9.98 -30.28
C LEU A 47 1.77 -8.98 -30.59
N LYS A 48 0.81 -8.85 -29.66
CA LYS A 48 -0.27 -7.86 -29.76
C LYS A 48 0.23 -6.51 -29.22
N SER A 49 -0.45 -5.42 -29.55
CA SER A 49 -0.15 -4.10 -28.95
C SER A 49 -0.36 -4.09 -27.43
N GLY A 50 -1.35 -4.85 -26.94
CA GLY A 50 -1.80 -4.81 -25.54
C GLY A 50 -2.59 -3.56 -25.16
N ILE A 51 -2.97 -2.76 -26.16
CA ILE A 51 -3.83 -1.59 -26.02
C ILE A 51 -5.28 -1.99 -26.21
N ASN A 52 -6.16 -1.54 -25.31
CA ASN A 52 -7.60 -1.77 -25.40
C ASN A 52 -8.24 -0.75 -26.37
N ILE A 53 -8.11 -0.96 -27.67
CA ILE A 53 -8.53 -0.02 -28.73
C ILE A 53 -10.03 0.29 -28.66
N GLU A 54 -10.83 -0.68 -28.24
CA GLU A 54 -12.28 -0.55 -28.04
C GLU A 54 -12.68 0.44 -26.94
N ASN A 55 -11.76 0.73 -26.00
CA ASN A 55 -11.99 1.69 -24.92
C ASN A 55 -11.72 3.15 -25.33
N MET A 56 -11.09 3.35 -26.49
CA MET A 56 -10.68 4.66 -26.97
C MET A 56 -11.86 5.49 -27.47
N ASP A 57 -11.80 6.81 -27.24
CA ASP A 57 -12.73 7.78 -27.81
C ASP A 57 -12.01 8.64 -28.86
N LYS A 58 -12.14 8.24 -30.14
CA LYS A 58 -11.53 8.94 -31.27
C LYS A 58 -12.19 10.30 -31.60
N SER A 59 -13.27 10.68 -30.91
CA SER A 59 -13.83 12.04 -31.03
C SER A 59 -13.07 13.07 -30.21
N VAL A 60 -12.27 12.62 -29.24
CA VAL A 60 -11.36 13.46 -28.45
C VAL A 60 -9.99 13.41 -29.10
N ARG A 61 -9.35 14.56 -29.30
CA ARG A 61 -7.97 14.61 -29.79
C ARG A 61 -7.00 14.18 -28.68
N PRO A 62 -5.98 13.34 -28.96
CA PRO A 62 -4.98 12.97 -27.97
C PRO A 62 -4.18 14.19 -27.45
N GLN A 63 -4.10 15.27 -28.24
CA GLN A 63 -3.45 16.51 -27.84
C GLN A 63 -4.29 17.35 -26.86
N ASP A 64 -5.61 17.15 -26.80
CA ASP A 64 -6.51 17.94 -25.96
C ASP A 64 -6.79 17.27 -24.61
N ASP A 65 -7.02 15.96 -24.59
CA ASP A 65 -7.18 15.17 -23.36
C ASP A 65 -6.80 13.71 -23.64
N PHE A 66 -5.55 13.37 -23.35
CA PHE A 66 -5.01 12.05 -23.69
C PHE A 66 -5.69 10.92 -22.91
N TYR A 67 -5.99 11.13 -21.63
CA TYR A 67 -6.73 10.19 -20.80
C TYR A 67 -8.11 9.87 -21.38
N LYS A 68 -8.87 10.89 -21.82
CA LYS A 68 -10.16 10.68 -22.49
C LYS A 68 -10.01 10.08 -23.88
N TYR A 69 -8.96 10.42 -24.64
CA TYR A 69 -8.70 9.75 -25.92
C TYR A 69 -8.52 8.23 -25.74
N VAL A 70 -7.75 7.81 -24.73
CA VAL A 70 -7.46 6.38 -24.48
C VAL A 70 -8.63 5.65 -23.81
N ASN A 71 -9.33 6.29 -22.87
CA ASN A 71 -10.33 5.63 -22.01
C ASN A 71 -11.76 6.10 -22.22
N GLY A 72 -12.01 7.05 -23.12
CA GLY A 72 -13.28 7.80 -23.17
C GLY A 72 -14.50 6.95 -23.47
N THR A 73 -14.39 5.96 -24.36
CA THR A 73 -15.50 5.03 -24.63
C THR A 73 -15.76 4.13 -23.43
N TRP A 74 -14.71 3.67 -22.75
CA TRP A 74 -14.86 2.92 -21.49
C TRP A 74 -15.53 3.77 -20.39
N LEU A 75 -15.14 5.04 -20.24
CA LEU A 75 -15.73 5.95 -19.26
C LEU A 75 -17.22 6.22 -19.52
N LYS A 76 -17.61 6.31 -20.79
CA LYS A 76 -19.01 6.50 -21.22
C LYS A 76 -19.86 5.25 -20.96
N ASN A 77 -19.33 4.08 -21.30
CA ASN A 77 -20.09 2.82 -21.28
C ASN A 77 -20.07 2.10 -19.92
N THR A 78 -19.10 2.41 -19.05
CA THR A 78 -18.96 1.72 -17.77
C THR A 78 -19.79 2.41 -16.69
N GLU A 79 -20.74 1.68 -16.12
CA GLU A 79 -21.42 2.08 -14.89
C GLU A 79 -20.59 1.68 -13.67
N ILE A 80 -20.58 2.51 -12.62
CA ILE A 80 -20.00 2.12 -11.35
C ILE A 80 -20.97 1.13 -10.70
N PRO A 81 -20.57 -0.12 -10.41
CA PRO A 81 -21.45 -1.07 -9.74
C PRO A 81 -22.05 -0.49 -8.45
N ALA A 82 -23.28 -0.87 -8.12
CA ALA A 82 -23.96 -0.36 -6.93
C ALA A 82 -23.16 -0.64 -5.65
N ASP A 83 -22.41 -1.74 -5.60
CA ASP A 83 -21.55 -2.13 -4.48
C ASP A 83 -20.18 -1.45 -4.43
N LYS A 84 -19.93 -0.47 -5.32
CA LYS A 84 -18.65 0.24 -5.41
C LYS A 84 -18.83 1.75 -5.39
N SER A 85 -17.82 2.42 -4.85
CA SER A 85 -17.67 3.88 -4.86
C SER A 85 -16.68 4.38 -5.91
N VAL A 86 -15.77 3.50 -6.35
CA VAL A 86 -14.78 3.72 -7.40
C VAL A 86 -14.70 2.44 -8.22
N TYR A 87 -14.68 2.54 -9.54
CA TYR A 87 -14.56 1.38 -10.43
C TYR A 87 -13.67 1.68 -11.62
N GLY A 88 -12.83 0.74 -12.01
CA GLY A 88 -11.72 0.95 -12.93
C GLY A 88 -10.80 -0.24 -13.03
N THR A 89 -9.69 -0.08 -13.74
CA THR A 89 -8.68 -1.13 -13.97
C THR A 89 -8.26 -1.84 -12.68
N PHE A 90 -7.88 -1.12 -11.63
CA PHE A 90 -7.52 -1.72 -10.35
C PHE A 90 -8.65 -2.55 -9.73
N ALA A 91 -9.90 -2.06 -9.81
CA ALA A 91 -11.05 -2.75 -9.26
C ALA A 91 -11.40 -4.01 -10.07
N LEU A 92 -11.24 -3.97 -11.40
CA LEU A 92 -11.42 -5.13 -12.29
C LEU A 92 -10.46 -6.26 -11.93
N LEU A 93 -9.16 -5.94 -11.76
CA LEU A 93 -8.17 -6.92 -11.34
C LEU A 93 -8.43 -7.43 -9.92
N ALA A 94 -8.85 -6.55 -9.01
CA ALA A 94 -9.17 -6.94 -7.64
C ALA A 94 -10.39 -7.87 -7.59
N ASP A 95 -11.41 -7.63 -8.41
CA ASP A 95 -12.57 -8.53 -8.52
C ASP A 95 -12.15 -9.89 -9.11
N LYS A 96 -11.29 -9.93 -10.13
CA LYS A 96 -10.76 -11.19 -10.66
C LYS A 96 -9.96 -11.98 -9.62
N ALA A 97 -9.03 -11.32 -8.91
CA ALA A 97 -8.25 -11.95 -7.86
C ALA A 97 -9.14 -12.44 -6.71
N ARG A 98 -10.23 -11.73 -6.40
CA ARG A 98 -11.22 -12.13 -5.40
C ARG A 98 -11.97 -13.39 -5.80
N GLU A 99 -12.38 -13.52 -7.07
CA GLU A 99 -13.00 -14.76 -7.58
C GLU A 99 -12.04 -15.94 -7.53
N ASP A 100 -10.76 -15.72 -7.86
CA ASP A 100 -9.72 -16.78 -7.75
C ASP A 100 -9.53 -17.22 -6.29
N VAL A 101 -9.50 -16.28 -5.36
CA VAL A 101 -9.45 -16.60 -3.92
C VAL A 101 -10.71 -17.30 -3.46
N LYS A 102 -11.89 -16.91 -3.94
CA LYS A 102 -13.15 -17.58 -3.63
C LYS A 102 -13.08 -19.06 -4.04
N ALA A 103 -12.64 -19.35 -5.26
CA ALA A 103 -12.47 -20.71 -5.75
C ALA A 103 -11.49 -21.51 -4.86
N ILE A 104 -10.38 -20.91 -4.44
CA ILE A 104 -9.44 -21.52 -3.49
C ILE A 104 -10.10 -21.84 -2.15
N ILE A 105 -10.90 -20.91 -1.60
CA ILE A 105 -11.61 -21.11 -0.34
C ILE A 105 -12.64 -22.24 -0.47
N GLU A 106 -13.43 -22.25 -1.56
CA GLU A 106 -14.44 -23.28 -1.82
C GLU A 106 -13.81 -24.67 -1.96
N GLU A 107 -12.73 -24.79 -2.74
CA GLU A 107 -11.97 -26.03 -2.91
C GLU A 107 -11.38 -26.51 -1.59
N THR A 108 -10.73 -25.62 -0.84
CA THR A 108 -10.16 -25.93 0.47
C THR A 108 -11.24 -26.39 1.46
N SER A 109 -12.42 -25.77 1.40
CA SER A 109 -13.56 -26.12 2.26
C SER A 109 -14.25 -27.42 1.87
N SER A 110 -14.00 -27.92 0.66
CA SER A 110 -14.58 -29.17 0.13
C SER A 110 -13.76 -30.43 0.40
N LEU A 111 -12.57 -30.29 1.00
CA LEU A 111 -11.69 -31.40 1.34
C LEU A 111 -12.41 -32.40 2.28
N GLU A 112 -12.39 -33.70 1.92
CA GLU A 112 -13.12 -34.76 2.64
C GLU A 112 -12.61 -35.00 4.07
N SER A 113 -11.33 -34.72 4.33
CA SER A 113 -10.70 -34.83 5.63
C SER A 113 -9.84 -33.60 5.89
N VAL A 114 -10.16 -32.87 6.95
CA VAL A 114 -9.44 -31.66 7.34
C VAL A 114 -8.94 -31.83 8.77
N GLU A 115 -7.62 -31.83 8.95
CA GLU A 115 -7.02 -31.92 10.27
C GLU A 115 -7.32 -30.66 11.10
N LYS A 116 -7.72 -30.83 12.35
CA LYS A 116 -7.99 -29.72 13.28
C LYS A 116 -6.72 -28.88 13.48
N GLY A 117 -6.83 -27.56 13.31
CA GLY A 117 -5.69 -26.65 13.41
C GLY A 117 -4.86 -26.56 12.13
N SER A 118 -5.16 -27.32 11.07
CA SER A 118 -4.55 -27.13 9.77
C SER A 118 -4.95 -25.78 9.14
N ASP A 119 -4.15 -25.29 8.21
CA ASP A 119 -4.45 -24.07 7.47
C ASP A 119 -5.73 -24.18 6.64
N ALA A 120 -6.02 -25.38 6.12
CA ALA A 120 -7.26 -25.66 5.41
C ALA A 120 -8.50 -25.49 6.31
N GLN A 121 -8.44 -26.01 7.55
CA GLN A 121 -9.51 -25.84 8.53
C GLN A 121 -9.71 -24.36 8.86
N LYS A 122 -8.64 -23.60 9.12
CA LYS A 122 -8.74 -22.18 9.45
C LYS A 122 -9.39 -21.37 8.33
N VAL A 123 -9.04 -21.64 7.07
CA VAL A 123 -9.63 -20.95 5.91
C VAL A 123 -11.12 -21.26 5.80
N GLY A 124 -11.50 -22.54 5.83
CA GLY A 124 -12.89 -22.95 5.69
C GLY A 124 -13.77 -22.46 6.84
N ASP A 125 -13.30 -22.58 8.08
CA ASP A 125 -14.07 -22.19 9.26
C ASP A 125 -14.20 -20.68 9.40
N LEU A 126 -13.17 -19.90 9.06
CA LEU A 126 -13.29 -18.45 9.05
C LEU A 126 -14.33 -18.01 8.01
N PHE A 127 -14.29 -18.56 6.81
CA PHE A 127 -15.28 -18.25 5.78
C PHE A 127 -16.69 -18.66 6.23
N ARG A 128 -16.86 -19.87 6.76
CA ARG A 128 -18.15 -20.38 7.27
C ARG A 128 -18.71 -19.50 8.39
N SER A 129 -17.88 -19.09 9.35
CA SER A 129 -18.29 -18.19 10.44
C SER A 129 -18.77 -16.84 9.93
N TYR A 130 -18.16 -16.32 8.86
CA TYR A 130 -18.57 -15.06 8.24
C TYR A 130 -19.90 -15.18 7.48
N MET A 131 -20.11 -16.31 6.81
CA MET A 131 -21.30 -16.56 5.99
C MET A 131 -22.56 -16.87 6.81
N ASN A 132 -22.43 -17.27 8.08
CA ASN A 132 -23.54 -17.66 8.94
C ASN A 132 -24.28 -16.43 9.53
N THR A 133 -25.03 -15.71 8.70
CA THR A 133 -25.79 -14.52 9.12
C THR A 133 -26.90 -14.84 10.11
N GLU A 134 -27.54 -16.02 10.00
CA GLU A 134 -28.56 -16.46 10.96
C GLU A 134 -28.00 -16.52 12.38
N LYS A 135 -26.79 -17.08 12.54
CA LYS A 135 -26.14 -17.12 13.85
C LYS A 135 -25.80 -15.72 14.36
N LEU A 136 -25.35 -14.81 13.49
CA LEU A 136 -25.04 -13.44 13.88
C LEU A 136 -26.31 -12.67 14.29
N ASP A 137 -27.42 -12.87 13.59
CA ASP A 137 -28.71 -12.26 13.92
C ASP A 137 -29.27 -12.79 15.26
N GLN A 138 -29.12 -14.10 15.51
CA GLN A 138 -29.45 -14.69 16.82
C GLN A 138 -28.60 -14.13 17.96
N LEU A 139 -27.32 -13.83 17.70
CA LEU A 139 -26.40 -13.29 18.69
C LEU A 139 -26.57 -11.78 18.91
N GLY A 140 -27.09 -11.03 17.94
CA GLY A 140 -27.23 -9.58 18.06
C GLY A 140 -25.90 -8.90 18.41
N PHE A 141 -25.87 -8.21 19.54
CA PHE A 141 -24.67 -7.58 20.12
C PHE A 141 -24.11 -8.34 21.34
N GLU A 142 -24.62 -9.52 21.69
CA GLU A 142 -24.11 -10.35 22.79
C GLU A 142 -22.58 -10.54 22.75
N PRO A 143 -21.93 -10.75 21.58
CA PRO A 143 -20.48 -10.97 21.52
C PRO A 143 -19.64 -9.82 22.09
N ILE A 144 -20.13 -8.58 22.06
CA ILE A 144 -19.39 -7.41 22.57
C ILE A 144 -19.73 -7.06 24.03
N LYS A 145 -20.77 -7.65 24.64
CA LYS A 145 -21.13 -7.35 26.04
C LYS A 145 -19.98 -7.51 27.03
N PRO A 146 -19.10 -8.53 26.95
CA PRO A 146 -17.95 -8.64 27.85
C PRO A 146 -16.98 -7.44 27.74
N MET A 147 -16.88 -6.80 26.58
CA MET A 147 -16.07 -5.61 26.40
C MET A 147 -16.74 -4.37 26.97
N LEU A 148 -18.06 -4.22 26.74
CA LEU A 148 -18.83 -3.12 27.30
C LEU A 148 -18.79 -3.15 28.83
N ALA A 149 -18.92 -4.34 29.44
CA ALA A 149 -18.80 -4.53 30.88
C ALA A 149 -17.40 -4.17 31.43
N LYS A 150 -16.32 -4.43 30.67
CA LYS A 150 -14.97 -3.97 31.04
C LYS A 150 -14.86 -2.45 31.03
N ILE A 151 -15.52 -1.78 30.08
CA ILE A 151 -15.56 -0.31 30.01
C ILE A 151 -16.41 0.25 31.16
N ASP A 152 -17.55 -0.35 31.47
CA ASP A 152 -18.40 0.06 32.60
C ASP A 152 -17.70 -0.02 33.96
N ALA A 153 -16.72 -0.93 34.07
CA ALA A 153 -15.96 -1.14 35.30
C ALA A 153 -14.84 -0.10 35.54
N LEU A 154 -14.53 0.76 34.56
CA LEU A 154 -13.51 1.81 34.70
C LEU A 154 -13.97 2.87 35.71
N LYS A 155 -13.12 3.23 36.67
CA LYS A 155 -13.47 4.17 37.75
C LYS A 155 -12.55 5.37 37.84
N THR A 156 -11.36 5.26 37.26
CA THR A 156 -10.30 6.25 37.33
C THR A 156 -9.69 6.51 35.96
N HIS A 157 -9.00 7.63 35.79
CA HIS A 157 -8.22 7.90 34.59
C HIS A 157 -7.12 6.86 34.35
N ASP A 158 -6.56 6.28 35.41
CA ASP A 158 -5.61 5.16 35.30
C ASP A 158 -6.26 3.91 34.71
N ASP A 159 -7.51 3.60 35.07
CA ASP A 159 -8.26 2.50 34.44
C ASP A 159 -8.47 2.79 32.95
N VAL A 160 -8.77 4.04 32.58
CA VAL A 160 -8.92 4.46 31.17
C VAL A 160 -7.59 4.31 30.41
N VAL A 161 -6.46 4.73 31.01
CA VAL A 161 -5.13 4.56 30.41
C VAL A 161 -4.76 3.09 30.25
N ALA A 162 -5.05 2.24 31.25
CA ALA A 162 -4.86 0.80 31.13
C ALA A 162 -5.74 0.21 30.02
N TYR A 163 -6.98 0.69 29.87
CA TYR A 163 -7.86 0.28 28.78
C TYR A 163 -7.31 0.68 27.41
N PHE A 164 -6.76 1.89 27.24
CA PHE A 164 -6.13 2.31 25.99
C PHE A 164 -4.99 1.36 25.57
N ALA A 165 -4.19 0.90 26.52
CA ALA A 165 -3.15 -0.11 26.26
C ALA A 165 -3.73 -1.48 25.93
N ALA A 166 -4.75 -1.92 26.69
CA ALA A 166 -5.38 -3.22 26.50
C ALA A 166 -6.11 -3.32 25.15
N SER A 167 -6.74 -2.23 24.68
CA SER A 167 -7.53 -2.20 23.44
C SER A 167 -6.69 -2.52 22.20
N GLN A 168 -5.41 -2.18 22.22
CA GLN A 168 -4.46 -2.50 21.15
C GLN A 168 -4.30 -4.00 20.91
N LYS A 169 -4.40 -4.82 21.97
CA LYS A 169 -4.27 -6.30 21.87
C LYS A 169 -5.36 -6.93 21.02
N PHE A 170 -6.50 -6.25 20.91
CA PHE A 170 -7.64 -6.71 20.13
C PHE A 170 -8.06 -5.72 19.04
N ASN A 171 -7.13 -4.84 18.62
CA ASN A 171 -7.29 -3.91 17.51
C ASN A 171 -8.54 -3.01 17.64
N ALA A 172 -8.86 -2.60 18.87
CA ALA A 172 -9.89 -1.61 19.16
C ALA A 172 -9.28 -0.21 19.30
N ASP A 173 -9.97 0.79 18.76
CA ASP A 173 -9.45 2.14 18.66
C ASP A 173 -9.42 2.88 20.01
N SER A 174 -8.43 3.76 20.14
CA SER A 174 -8.18 4.64 21.28
C SER A 174 -7.66 5.98 20.76
N PRO A 175 -7.63 7.06 21.57
CA PRO A 175 -7.15 8.38 21.11
C PRO A 175 -5.71 8.37 20.60
N PHE A 176 -4.92 7.37 20.96
CA PHE A 176 -3.61 7.13 20.40
C PHE A 176 -3.33 5.63 20.37
N GLY A 177 -2.38 5.25 19.53
CA GLY A 177 -1.93 3.89 19.43
C GLY A 177 -0.46 3.79 19.12
N PHE A 178 0.02 2.56 19.05
CA PHE A 178 1.38 2.29 18.67
C PHE A 178 1.48 1.19 17.61
N PHE A 179 2.59 1.22 16.89
CA PHE A 179 2.99 0.14 15.99
C PHE A 179 4.50 -0.05 16.12
N ILE A 180 4.97 -1.21 15.67
CA ILE A 180 6.39 -1.57 15.71
C ILE A 180 6.92 -1.58 14.29
N ASN A 181 8.00 -0.84 14.07
CA ASN A 181 8.68 -0.74 12.78
C ASN A 181 10.18 -0.52 13.01
N ASN A 182 10.98 -0.52 11.95
CA ASN A 182 12.40 -0.18 12.04
C ASN A 182 12.57 1.26 12.54
N ASP A 183 13.58 1.51 13.39
CA ASP A 183 13.96 2.87 13.79
C ASP A 183 14.46 3.62 12.55
N SER A 184 13.79 4.71 12.17
CA SER A 184 14.14 5.43 10.94
C SER A 184 15.56 6.00 10.97
N LYS A 185 16.19 6.22 12.12
CA LYS A 185 17.62 6.62 12.21
C LYS A 185 18.56 5.49 12.61
N ASP A 186 18.04 4.31 12.95
CA ASP A 186 18.80 3.08 13.14
C ASP A 186 18.02 1.89 12.56
N PRO A 187 17.94 1.75 11.22
CA PRO A 187 17.06 0.77 10.57
C PRO A 187 17.41 -0.69 10.87
N THR A 188 18.48 -0.94 11.62
CA THR A 188 18.91 -2.26 12.08
C THR A 188 18.15 -2.78 13.31
N LYS A 189 17.27 -1.95 13.89
CA LYS A 189 16.49 -2.28 15.10
C LYS A 189 15.02 -1.96 14.91
N TYR A 190 14.18 -2.78 15.54
CA TYR A 190 12.78 -2.42 15.75
C TYR A 190 12.66 -1.42 16.90
N ILE A 191 11.67 -0.53 16.80
CA ILE A 191 11.28 0.42 17.84
C ILE A 191 9.77 0.64 17.81
N VAL A 192 9.22 1.08 18.94
CA VAL A 192 7.81 1.47 19.05
C VAL A 192 7.62 2.89 18.52
N TYR A 193 6.68 3.05 17.59
CA TYR A 193 6.15 4.34 17.15
C TYR A 193 4.78 4.56 17.76
N MET A 194 4.56 5.71 18.37
CA MET A 194 3.28 6.12 18.93
C MET A 194 2.69 7.29 18.13
N GLY A 195 1.39 7.26 17.85
CA GLY A 195 0.73 8.29 17.05
C GLY A 195 -0.75 8.49 17.37
N GLN A 196 -1.27 9.62 16.90
CA GLN A 196 -2.68 10.00 17.05
C GLN A 196 -3.65 8.99 16.40
N SER A 197 -4.83 8.82 17.00
CA SER A 197 -5.94 8.02 16.49
C SER A 197 -7.27 8.49 17.12
N GLY A 198 -8.34 7.73 16.97
CA GLY A 198 -9.53 7.87 17.81
C GLY A 198 -10.64 8.78 17.28
N LEU A 199 -10.73 8.99 15.96
CA LEU A 199 -11.83 9.74 15.35
C LEU A 199 -12.76 8.78 14.59
N GLY A 200 -14.08 8.95 14.74
CA GLY A 200 -15.05 8.23 13.92
C GLY A 200 -15.19 8.75 12.49
N LEU A 201 -15.01 10.05 12.26
CA LEU A 201 -14.90 10.64 10.92
C LEU A 201 -13.45 10.61 10.37
N PRO A 202 -13.25 10.60 9.04
CA PRO A 202 -11.96 10.25 8.44
C PRO A 202 -10.78 11.18 8.75
N THR A 203 -11.01 12.48 8.97
CA THR A 203 -9.96 13.47 9.24
C THR A 203 -10.50 14.62 10.07
N LYS A 204 -9.61 15.43 10.68
CA LYS A 204 -10.01 16.60 11.49
C LYS A 204 -10.81 17.66 10.73
N GLU A 205 -10.62 17.76 9.42
CA GLU A 205 -11.35 18.70 8.56
C GLU A 205 -12.86 18.39 8.53
N HIS A 206 -13.27 17.13 8.76
CA HIS A 206 -14.68 16.75 8.85
C HIS A 206 -15.38 17.35 10.08
N TYR A 207 -14.63 17.63 11.15
CA TYR A 207 -15.15 18.23 12.37
C TYR A 207 -15.18 19.76 12.31
N SER A 208 -14.23 20.37 11.59
CA SER A 208 -14.01 21.83 11.61
C SER A 208 -14.62 22.60 10.44
N LYS A 209 -14.84 21.98 9.26
CA LYS A 209 -15.41 22.68 8.09
C LYS A 209 -16.87 23.09 8.31
N THR A 210 -17.24 24.29 7.90
CA THR A 210 -18.57 24.89 8.16
C THR A 210 -19.48 24.98 6.94
N ASP A 211 -19.06 24.46 5.79
CA ASP A 211 -19.91 24.39 4.60
C ASP A 211 -21.11 23.43 4.83
N GLU A 212 -22.18 23.63 4.05
CA GLU A 212 -23.45 22.91 4.20
C GLU A 212 -23.28 21.38 4.15
N LYS A 213 -22.45 20.88 3.23
CA LYS A 213 -22.16 19.44 3.07
C LYS A 213 -21.45 18.89 4.31
N SER A 214 -20.49 19.62 4.86
CA SER A 214 -19.78 19.25 6.09
C SER A 214 -20.67 19.30 7.33
N VAL A 215 -21.54 20.30 7.47
CA VAL A 215 -22.53 20.38 8.57
C VAL A 215 -23.49 19.21 8.51
N LYS A 216 -24.09 18.97 7.34
CA LYS A 216 -25.01 17.86 7.13
C LYS A 216 -24.37 16.51 7.43
N LEU A 217 -23.12 16.31 7.01
CA LEU A 217 -22.40 15.07 7.30
C LEU A 217 -22.22 14.82 8.81
N ARG A 218 -21.97 15.87 9.61
CA ARG A 218 -21.88 15.74 11.08
C ARG A 218 -23.23 15.44 11.71
N GLU A 219 -24.33 15.98 11.19
CA GLU A 219 -25.68 15.62 11.63
C GLU A 219 -25.97 14.14 11.34
N ASP A 220 -25.63 13.66 10.14
CA ASP A 220 -25.80 12.26 9.75
C ASP A 220 -24.91 11.33 10.60
N TYR A 221 -23.71 11.78 10.95
CA TYR A 221 -22.82 11.05 11.84
C TYR A 221 -23.40 10.93 13.26
N LEU A 222 -23.89 12.04 13.83
CA LEU A 222 -24.51 12.04 15.15
C LEU A 222 -25.71 11.08 15.20
N ALA A 223 -26.56 11.11 14.17
CA ALA A 223 -27.70 10.21 14.05
C ALA A 223 -27.26 8.74 13.90
N HIS A 224 -26.15 8.48 13.19
CA HIS A 224 -25.57 7.15 13.09
C HIS A 224 -25.07 6.64 14.46
N VAL A 225 -24.32 7.46 15.21
CA VAL A 225 -23.85 7.12 16.56
C VAL A 225 -25.04 6.79 17.47
N GLU A 226 -26.06 7.66 17.51
CA GLU A 226 -27.27 7.44 18.31
C GLU A 226 -27.99 6.13 17.93
N ARG A 227 -28.15 5.85 16.63
CA ARG A 227 -28.74 4.59 16.14
C ARG A 227 -27.97 3.37 16.64
N MET A 228 -26.66 3.39 16.55
CA MET A 228 -25.79 2.28 16.95
C MET A 228 -25.81 2.04 18.47
N LEU A 229 -25.81 3.11 19.27
CA LEU A 229 -25.91 3.01 20.73
C LEU A 229 -27.28 2.46 21.16
N ASN A 230 -28.37 2.86 20.49
CA ASN A 230 -29.71 2.32 20.74
C ASN A 230 -29.80 0.82 20.45
N MET A 231 -29.23 0.35 19.34
CA MET A 231 -29.17 -1.10 19.02
C MET A 231 -28.35 -1.90 20.03
N ALA A 232 -27.38 -1.25 20.70
CA ALA A 232 -26.61 -1.83 21.80
C ALA A 232 -27.28 -1.64 23.18
N GLU A 233 -28.57 -1.26 23.20
CA GLU A 233 -29.40 -1.07 24.40
C GLU A 233 -28.88 0.01 25.39
N ILE A 234 -28.12 0.99 24.89
CA ILE A 234 -27.66 2.12 25.72
C ILE A 234 -28.80 3.14 25.86
N LYS A 235 -29.36 3.23 27.08
CA LYS A 235 -30.56 4.04 27.37
C LYS A 235 -30.37 5.55 27.17
N THR A 236 -29.14 6.03 27.24
CA THR A 236 -28.73 7.44 27.08
C THR A 236 -28.15 7.72 25.70
N ALA A 237 -28.52 6.92 24.68
CA ALA A 237 -27.91 6.96 23.35
C ALA A 237 -27.81 8.37 22.73
N LYS A 238 -28.85 9.18 22.87
CA LYS A 238 -28.88 10.54 22.32
C LYS A 238 -27.93 11.49 23.05
N GLU A 239 -27.95 11.49 24.38
CA GLU A 239 -27.03 12.30 25.18
C GLU A 239 -25.59 11.83 24.98
N ASP A 240 -25.35 10.52 24.94
CA ASP A 240 -24.04 9.92 24.77
C ASP A 240 -23.48 10.22 23.37
N ALA A 241 -24.29 10.15 22.32
CA ALA A 241 -23.86 10.53 20.96
C ALA A 241 -23.36 11.99 20.90
N ALA A 242 -24.05 12.92 21.57
CA ALA A 242 -23.61 14.31 21.64
C ALA A 242 -22.28 14.47 22.40
N LYS A 243 -22.10 13.71 23.49
CA LYS A 243 -20.84 13.68 24.26
C LYS A 243 -19.68 13.09 23.49
N ILE A 244 -19.92 12.00 22.76
CA ILE A 244 -18.94 11.37 21.87
C ILE A 244 -18.49 12.36 20.80
N MET A 245 -19.44 12.98 20.10
CA MET A 245 -19.13 13.97 19.05
C MET A 245 -18.34 15.16 19.60
N ALA A 246 -18.67 15.64 20.79
CA ALA A 246 -17.93 16.73 21.44
C ALA A 246 -16.47 16.33 21.77
N LEU A 247 -16.27 15.12 22.31
CA LEU A 247 -14.93 14.62 22.60
C LEU A 247 -14.11 14.35 21.32
N GLU A 248 -14.71 13.73 20.30
CA GLU A 248 -14.05 13.53 19.01
C GLU A 248 -13.69 14.86 18.33
N THR A 249 -14.52 15.90 18.48
CA THR A 249 -14.20 17.25 18.00
C THR A 249 -12.99 17.83 18.73
N ALA A 250 -12.94 17.70 20.07
CA ALA A 250 -11.80 18.15 20.86
C ALA A 250 -10.50 17.39 20.49
N LEU A 251 -10.60 16.08 20.23
CA LEU A 251 -9.48 15.27 19.71
C LEU A 251 -9.04 15.76 18.32
N ALA A 252 -9.98 15.96 17.41
CA ALA A 252 -9.72 16.43 16.05
C ALA A 252 -9.02 17.79 16.04
N ASP A 253 -9.41 18.71 16.91
CA ASP A 253 -8.83 20.04 17.01
C ASP A 253 -7.33 20.01 17.32
N ILE A 254 -6.90 19.10 18.20
CA ILE A 254 -5.49 18.96 18.62
C ILE A 254 -4.67 18.03 17.71
N GLN A 255 -5.30 17.24 16.84
CA GLN A 255 -4.62 16.36 15.89
C GLN A 255 -3.83 17.13 14.82
N TRP A 256 -2.72 16.56 14.36
CA TRP A 256 -2.02 17.04 13.17
C TRP A 256 -2.82 16.70 11.91
N THR A 257 -2.70 17.53 10.88
CA THR A 257 -3.25 17.26 9.56
C THR A 257 -2.56 16.05 8.90
N ARG A 258 -3.16 15.52 7.83
CA ARG A 258 -2.56 14.45 7.01
C ARG A 258 -1.24 14.92 6.38
N LYS A 259 -1.19 16.19 5.97
CA LYS A 259 0.02 16.83 5.40
C LYS A 259 1.17 16.89 6.40
N GLU A 260 0.90 17.28 7.64
CA GLU A 260 1.93 17.28 8.69
C GLU A 260 2.36 15.86 9.06
N SER A 261 1.41 14.93 9.11
CA SER A 261 1.64 13.54 9.51
C SER A 261 2.42 12.70 8.48
N ARG A 262 2.56 13.15 7.23
CA ARG A 262 3.42 12.49 6.23
C ARG A 262 4.88 12.94 6.27
N ASP A 263 5.21 14.02 6.99
CA ASP A 263 6.60 14.48 7.08
C ASP A 263 7.42 13.57 8.00
N ARG A 264 8.36 12.82 7.41
CA ARG A 264 9.21 11.86 8.14
C ARG A 264 10.16 12.50 9.16
N ASN A 265 10.57 13.76 8.95
CA ASN A 265 11.40 14.48 9.91
C ASN A 265 10.55 14.95 11.10
N LYS A 266 9.37 15.53 10.83
CA LYS A 266 8.48 16.00 11.90
C LYS A 266 7.95 14.85 12.76
N THR A 267 7.75 13.68 12.16
CA THR A 267 7.22 12.51 12.87
C THR A 267 8.29 11.64 13.54
N TYR A 268 9.56 12.03 13.49
CA TYR A 268 10.65 11.36 14.20
C TYR A 268 11.04 12.13 15.46
N ASN A 269 10.41 11.82 16.60
CA ASN A 269 10.74 12.41 17.90
C ASN A 269 11.04 11.28 18.88
N LYS A 270 12.31 10.85 18.93
CA LYS A 270 12.77 9.79 19.82
C LYS A 270 12.92 10.33 21.24
N LEU A 271 12.21 9.73 22.18
CA LEU A 271 12.19 10.12 23.60
C LEU A 271 12.50 8.91 24.46
N ASP A 272 13.24 9.15 25.54
CA ASP A 272 13.30 8.22 26.66
C ASP A 272 12.00 8.29 27.49
N MET A 273 11.77 7.28 28.33
CA MET A 273 10.55 7.18 29.14
C MET A 273 10.36 8.35 30.11
N ALA A 274 11.45 8.97 30.60
CA ALA A 274 11.36 10.09 31.53
C ALA A 274 10.83 11.36 30.82
N LYS A 275 11.37 11.66 29.63
CA LYS A 275 10.89 12.77 28.80
C LYS A 275 9.47 12.56 28.30
N LEU A 276 9.09 11.32 28.01
CA LEU A 276 7.70 10.98 27.66
C LEU A 276 6.76 11.31 28.83
N ALA A 277 7.13 10.93 30.05
CA ALA A 277 6.36 11.25 31.25
C ALA A 277 6.32 12.75 31.55
N GLU A 278 7.38 13.50 31.27
CA GLU A 278 7.39 14.96 31.38
C GLU A 278 6.45 15.62 30.34
N MET A 279 6.46 15.13 29.10
CA MET A 279 5.65 15.66 28.00
C MET A 279 4.15 15.43 28.18
N ALA A 280 3.77 14.29 28.76
CA ALA A 280 2.38 13.89 28.95
C ALA A 280 2.18 13.30 30.36
N PRO A 281 2.20 14.17 31.40
CA PRO A 281 2.29 13.75 32.80
C PRO A 281 1.00 13.14 33.37
N GLU A 282 -0.14 13.38 32.72
CA GLU A 282 -1.43 12.83 33.17
C GLU A 282 -1.67 11.41 32.61
N ILE A 283 -0.78 10.91 31.75
CA ILE A 283 -0.81 9.52 31.27
C ILE A 283 0.14 8.70 32.13
N ASN A 284 -0.40 7.70 32.83
CA ASN A 284 0.40 6.74 33.59
C ASN A 284 1.15 5.77 32.64
N TRP A 285 2.31 6.20 32.14
CA TRP A 285 3.11 5.47 31.16
C TRP A 285 3.59 4.11 31.65
N GLN A 286 3.96 4.01 32.93
CA GLN A 286 4.35 2.73 33.55
C GLN A 286 3.20 1.71 33.46
N LEU A 287 1.98 2.13 33.78
CA LEU A 287 0.78 1.31 33.67
C LEU A 287 0.46 0.98 32.20
N TYR A 288 0.56 1.96 31.31
CA TYR A 288 0.32 1.77 29.88
C TYR A 288 1.24 0.70 29.27
N PHE A 289 2.57 0.84 29.42
CA PHE A 289 3.53 -0.08 28.81
C PHE A 289 3.54 -1.46 29.45
N SER A 290 3.37 -1.55 30.78
CA SER A 290 3.22 -2.84 31.45
C SER A 290 1.96 -3.59 31.01
N THR A 291 0.85 -2.87 30.82
CA THR A 291 -0.40 -3.44 30.28
C THR A 291 -0.23 -3.88 28.83
N ALA A 292 0.49 -3.09 28.01
CA ALA A 292 0.86 -3.47 26.65
C ALA A 292 1.86 -4.66 26.61
N GLY A 293 2.60 -4.93 27.67
CA GLY A 293 3.68 -5.92 27.62
C GLY A 293 4.86 -5.45 26.76
N ILE A 294 5.11 -4.14 26.75
CA ILE A 294 6.25 -3.51 26.10
C ILE A 294 7.27 -3.11 27.16
N ASN A 295 8.53 -3.45 26.92
CA ASN A 295 9.65 -3.05 27.75
C ASN A 295 10.73 -2.44 26.87
N GLU A 296 10.61 -1.15 26.59
CA GLU A 296 11.54 -0.38 25.79
C GLU A 296 12.12 0.76 26.62
N GLU A 297 13.35 1.19 26.29
CA GLU A 297 13.96 2.36 26.92
C GLU A 297 13.56 3.66 26.21
N ASN A 298 13.26 3.56 24.91
CA ASN A 298 12.97 4.69 24.04
C ASN A 298 11.81 4.37 23.11
N ILE A 299 11.02 5.40 22.79
CA ILE A 299 9.98 5.33 21.75
C ILE A 299 10.12 6.49 20.78
N ILE A 300 9.43 6.40 19.64
CA ILE A 300 9.26 7.51 18.71
C ILE A 300 7.82 8.03 18.82
N VAL A 301 7.65 9.28 19.24
CA VAL A 301 6.36 9.97 19.23
C VAL A 301 6.20 10.70 17.89
N ARG A 302 5.18 10.34 17.12
CA ARG A 302 4.97 10.92 15.79
C ARG A 302 4.40 12.34 15.82
N GLN A 303 3.54 12.65 16.79
CA GLN A 303 2.93 13.98 16.93
C GLN A 303 3.07 14.47 18.38
N PRO A 304 4.22 15.04 18.78
CA PRO A 304 4.47 15.42 20.17
C PRO A 304 3.43 16.38 20.74
N SER A 305 3.08 17.43 20.01
CA SER A 305 2.11 18.42 20.48
C SER A 305 0.69 17.87 20.59
N TYR A 306 0.36 16.81 19.84
CA TYR A 306 -0.91 16.11 20.00
C TYR A 306 -0.90 15.36 21.34
N LEU A 307 0.16 14.59 21.61
CA LEU A 307 0.25 13.79 22.82
C LEU A 307 0.28 14.64 24.09
N GLU A 308 1.02 15.76 24.07
CA GLU A 308 1.04 16.76 25.14
C GLU A 308 -0.36 17.30 25.44
N LYS A 309 -1.09 17.75 24.41
CA LYS A 309 -2.46 18.29 24.57
C LYS A 309 -3.46 17.21 24.97
N LEU A 310 -3.31 15.99 24.44
CA LEU A 310 -4.12 14.84 24.82
C LEU A 310 -3.96 14.52 26.30
N SER A 311 -2.77 14.70 26.88
CA SER A 311 -2.55 14.54 28.32
C SER A 311 -3.46 15.47 29.12
N GLY A 312 -3.59 16.74 28.72
CA GLY A 312 -4.52 17.68 29.36
C GLY A 312 -5.99 17.26 29.16
N LEU A 313 -6.35 16.91 27.93
CA LEU A 313 -7.72 16.49 27.59
C LEU A 313 -8.15 15.22 28.33
N LEU A 314 -7.22 14.28 28.58
CA LEU A 314 -7.45 13.09 29.40
C LEU A 314 -7.93 13.49 30.80
N LYS A 315 -7.23 14.41 31.46
CA LYS A 315 -7.54 14.90 32.80
C LYS A 315 -8.86 15.68 32.85
N GLU A 316 -9.10 16.53 31.86
CA GLU A 316 -10.30 17.39 31.79
C GLU A 316 -11.58 16.60 31.48
N THR A 317 -11.45 15.50 30.73
CA THR A 317 -12.58 14.64 30.36
C THR A 317 -12.91 13.67 31.51
N SER A 318 -14.18 13.62 31.92
CA SER A 318 -14.62 12.71 32.97
C SER A 318 -14.45 11.24 32.56
N VAL A 319 -14.23 10.33 33.52
CA VAL A 319 -14.18 8.89 33.26
C VAL A 319 -15.46 8.41 32.58
N GLU A 320 -16.62 8.97 32.95
CA GLU A 320 -17.91 8.63 32.34
C GLU A 320 -17.97 9.01 30.84
N ASP A 321 -17.47 10.19 30.48
CA ASP A 321 -17.42 10.61 29.07
C ASP A 321 -16.40 9.78 28.27
N TRP A 322 -15.29 9.36 28.90
CA TRP A 322 -14.38 8.36 28.33
C TRP A 322 -15.06 7.00 28.11
N GLN A 323 -15.88 6.53 29.05
CA GLN A 323 -16.62 5.28 28.90
C GLN A 323 -17.57 5.32 27.71
N LYS A 324 -18.30 6.42 27.51
CA LYS A 324 -19.20 6.61 26.35
C LYS A 324 -18.45 6.50 25.03
N TYR A 325 -17.34 7.22 24.92
CA TYR A 325 -16.45 7.18 23.77
C TYR A 325 -15.87 5.79 23.50
N LEU A 326 -15.37 5.11 24.54
CA LEU A 326 -14.81 3.76 24.38
C LEU A 326 -15.87 2.72 23.99
N LYS A 327 -17.10 2.83 24.52
CA LYS A 327 -18.22 1.97 24.09
C LYS A 327 -18.53 2.16 22.62
N TRP A 328 -18.58 3.42 22.17
CA TRP A 328 -18.76 3.73 20.76
C TRP A 328 -17.66 3.11 19.88
N ASN A 329 -16.39 3.22 20.26
CA ASN A 329 -15.30 2.60 19.51
C ASN A 329 -15.45 1.09 19.36
N ILE A 330 -15.89 0.39 20.42
CA ILE A 330 -16.16 -1.06 20.36
C ILE A 330 -17.36 -1.38 19.46
N ILE A 331 -18.47 -0.67 19.63
CA ILE A 331 -19.70 -0.88 18.85
C ILE A 331 -19.43 -0.62 17.37
N ASN A 332 -18.80 0.51 17.05
CA ASN A 332 -18.45 0.90 15.69
C ASN A 332 -17.46 -0.08 15.05
N GLY A 333 -16.39 -0.45 15.76
CA GLY A 333 -15.35 -1.35 15.27
C GLY A 333 -15.84 -2.77 15.02
N ALA A 334 -16.82 -3.24 15.80
CA ALA A 334 -17.40 -4.58 15.68
C ALA A 334 -18.60 -4.64 14.72
N ALA A 335 -19.20 -3.51 14.33
CA ALA A 335 -20.49 -3.46 13.65
C ALA A 335 -20.64 -4.43 12.46
N SER A 336 -19.65 -4.47 11.57
CA SER A 336 -19.67 -5.32 10.36
C SER A 336 -19.57 -6.84 10.61
N ILE A 337 -19.34 -7.25 11.85
CA ILE A 337 -19.21 -8.66 12.29
C ILE A 337 -20.18 -9.03 13.42
N LEU A 338 -21.21 -8.20 13.66
CA LEU A 338 -22.36 -8.47 14.52
C LEU A 338 -23.58 -8.87 13.66
N SER A 339 -24.80 -8.68 14.18
CA SER A 339 -26.04 -8.91 13.42
C SER A 339 -26.16 -8.01 12.19
N SER A 340 -27.03 -8.41 11.27
CA SER A 340 -27.31 -7.72 10.01
C SER A 340 -27.75 -6.27 10.21
N GLU A 341 -28.40 -5.95 11.33
CA GLU A 341 -28.84 -4.59 11.63
C GLU A 341 -27.65 -3.64 11.90
N PHE A 342 -26.66 -4.09 12.68
CA PHE A 342 -25.42 -3.35 12.91
C PHE A 342 -24.57 -3.23 11.65
N ASP A 343 -24.44 -4.33 10.89
CA ASP A 343 -23.72 -4.36 9.62
C ASP A 343 -24.32 -3.37 8.61
N GLN A 344 -25.65 -3.36 8.48
CA GLN A 344 -26.37 -2.44 7.60
C GLN A 344 -26.25 -0.98 8.06
N ALA A 345 -26.39 -0.69 9.36
CA ALA A 345 -26.24 0.67 9.88
C ALA A 345 -24.82 1.22 9.65
N ASN A 346 -23.80 0.37 9.79
CA ASN A 346 -22.42 0.73 9.47
C ASN A 346 -22.25 1.01 7.96
N PHE A 347 -22.81 0.17 7.10
CA PHE A 347 -22.82 0.41 5.65
C PHE A 347 -23.51 1.74 5.27
N ASP A 348 -24.69 2.00 5.84
CA ASP A 348 -25.50 3.18 5.54
C ASP A 348 -24.72 4.48 5.77
N PHE A 349 -23.91 4.54 6.83
CA PHE A 349 -23.07 5.70 7.10
C PHE A 349 -21.73 5.64 6.34
N TYR A 350 -20.88 4.66 6.62
CA TYR A 350 -19.49 4.67 6.17
C TYR A 350 -19.29 4.38 4.68
N SER A 351 -20.23 3.66 4.06
CA SER A 351 -20.15 3.32 2.64
C SER A 351 -21.09 4.16 1.81
N LYS A 352 -22.36 4.27 2.21
CA LYS A 352 -23.37 5.01 1.45
C LYS A 352 -23.26 6.51 1.65
N THR A 353 -23.32 7.00 2.88
CA THR A 353 -23.25 8.46 3.16
C THR A 353 -21.87 9.03 2.85
N LEU A 354 -20.80 8.43 3.37
CA LEU A 354 -19.43 8.96 3.21
C LEU A 354 -18.83 8.74 1.80
N ARG A 355 -19.22 7.67 1.08
CA ARG A 355 -18.55 7.27 -0.16
C ARG A 355 -19.49 7.10 -1.36
N GLY A 356 -20.80 7.26 -1.18
CA GLY A 356 -21.79 7.17 -2.24
C GLY A 356 -22.08 5.73 -2.71
N THR A 357 -21.58 4.69 -2.03
CA THR A 357 -21.87 3.30 -2.41
C THR A 357 -23.36 3.01 -2.24
N GLU A 358 -24.04 2.52 -3.27
CA GLU A 358 -25.50 2.39 -3.30
C GLU A 358 -26.00 1.10 -2.64
N ALA A 359 -25.25 0.00 -2.74
CA ALA A 359 -25.56 -1.30 -2.18
C ALA A 359 -24.36 -1.90 -1.41
N GLN A 360 -24.61 -2.75 -0.42
CA GLN A 360 -23.53 -3.45 0.26
C GLN A 360 -22.99 -4.57 -0.64
N GLU A 361 -21.67 -4.80 -0.63
CA GLU A 361 -21.10 -5.96 -1.32
C GLU A 361 -21.77 -7.25 -0.82
N GLU A 362 -22.02 -8.18 -1.75
CA GLU A 362 -22.52 -9.51 -1.43
C GLU A 362 -21.69 -10.16 -0.33
N ARG A 363 -22.35 -10.88 0.58
CA ARG A 363 -21.73 -11.41 1.81
C ARG A 363 -20.48 -12.24 1.51
N TRP A 364 -20.48 -13.05 0.46
CA TRP A 364 -19.32 -13.87 0.09
C TRP A 364 -18.10 -13.03 -0.30
N LYS A 365 -18.26 -11.88 -0.98
CA LYS A 365 -17.14 -10.97 -1.34
C LYS A 365 -16.45 -10.44 -0.08
N ARG A 366 -17.25 -10.11 0.93
CA ARG A 366 -16.79 -9.63 2.24
C ARG A 366 -16.19 -10.76 3.08
N GLY A 367 -16.72 -11.97 2.96
CA GLY A 367 -16.15 -13.20 3.55
C GLY A 367 -14.78 -13.52 2.99
N VAL A 368 -14.63 -13.53 1.65
CA VAL A 368 -13.35 -13.68 0.96
C VAL A 368 -12.36 -12.60 1.41
N SER A 369 -12.80 -11.34 1.47
CA SER A 369 -11.96 -10.23 1.94
C SER A 369 -11.52 -10.39 3.40
N THR A 370 -12.38 -10.98 4.25
CA THR A 370 -12.05 -11.30 5.64
C THR A 370 -11.01 -12.42 5.75
N VAL A 371 -11.15 -13.50 4.98
CA VAL A 371 -10.12 -14.55 4.91
C VAL A 371 -8.80 -13.97 4.41
N ASN A 372 -8.83 -13.18 3.34
CA ASN A 372 -7.62 -12.54 2.82
C ASN A 372 -6.96 -11.58 3.84
N ARG A 373 -7.75 -10.90 4.68
CA ARG A 373 -7.24 -10.03 5.73
C ARG A 373 -6.57 -10.79 6.87
N LEU A 374 -7.17 -11.89 7.33
CA LEU A 374 -6.71 -12.58 8.55
C LEU A 374 -5.75 -13.75 8.26
N LEU A 375 -5.87 -14.37 7.08
CA LEU A 375 -5.12 -15.55 6.64
C LEU A 375 -4.50 -15.34 5.24
N GLY A 376 -4.18 -14.09 4.88
CA GLY A 376 -3.78 -13.71 3.53
C GLY A 376 -2.57 -14.47 2.97
N GLU A 377 -1.58 -14.80 3.79
CA GLU A 377 -0.42 -15.58 3.34
C GLU A 377 -0.73 -17.07 3.14
N VAL A 378 -1.68 -17.63 3.92
CA VAL A 378 -2.16 -19.01 3.72
C VAL A 378 -2.80 -19.13 2.33
N VAL A 379 -3.73 -18.22 2.03
CA VAL A 379 -4.38 -18.14 0.71
C VAL A 379 -3.36 -17.82 -0.38
N GLY A 380 -2.43 -16.90 -0.09
CA GLY A 380 -1.43 -16.43 -1.04
C GLY A 380 -0.52 -17.53 -1.56
N LYS A 381 -0.17 -18.50 -0.71
CA LYS A 381 0.63 -19.68 -1.10
C LYS A 381 -0.06 -20.50 -2.18
N ILE A 382 -1.37 -20.76 -2.03
CA ILE A 382 -2.16 -21.50 -3.02
C ILE A 382 -2.40 -20.64 -4.27
N TYR A 383 -2.67 -19.34 -4.08
CA TYR A 383 -2.91 -18.41 -5.18
C TYR A 383 -1.75 -18.37 -6.17
N VAL A 384 -0.50 -18.29 -5.69
CA VAL A 384 0.66 -18.24 -6.59
C VAL A 384 0.95 -19.55 -7.28
N GLU A 385 0.68 -20.68 -6.63
CA GLU A 385 0.78 -22.01 -7.26
C GLU A 385 -0.16 -22.14 -8.46
N LYS A 386 -1.37 -21.58 -8.36
CA LYS A 386 -2.40 -21.69 -9.41
C LYS A 386 -2.34 -20.59 -10.46
N HIS A 387 -2.00 -19.37 -10.07
CA HIS A 387 -2.23 -18.18 -10.90
C HIS A 387 -0.97 -17.39 -11.26
N PHE A 388 0.22 -17.78 -10.78
CA PHE A 388 1.46 -17.06 -11.07
C PHE A 388 2.51 -17.96 -11.74
N LYS A 389 3.10 -17.45 -12.83
CA LYS A 389 4.07 -18.19 -13.66
C LYS A 389 5.50 -17.75 -13.34
N PRO A 390 6.48 -18.67 -13.16
CA PRO A 390 7.88 -18.30 -12.94
C PRO A 390 8.47 -17.40 -14.03
N GLU A 391 8.03 -17.54 -15.28
CA GLU A 391 8.48 -16.72 -16.41
C GLU A 391 8.09 -15.24 -16.25
N ALA A 392 6.94 -14.96 -15.62
CA ALA A 392 6.53 -13.59 -15.30
C ALA A 392 7.47 -12.95 -14.28
N LYS A 393 7.94 -13.72 -13.28
CA LYS A 393 8.94 -13.25 -12.31
C LYS A 393 10.26 -12.90 -13.00
N ALA A 394 10.73 -13.76 -13.91
CA ALA A 394 11.98 -13.53 -14.64
C ALA A 394 11.94 -12.25 -15.49
N ARG A 395 10.87 -12.04 -16.28
CA ARG A 395 10.72 -10.82 -17.09
C ARG A 395 10.52 -9.57 -16.24
N MET A 396 9.90 -9.68 -15.08
CA MET A 396 9.81 -8.57 -14.12
C MET A 396 11.16 -8.20 -13.52
N VAL A 397 12.03 -9.17 -13.22
CA VAL A 397 13.42 -8.89 -12.79
C VAL A 397 14.16 -8.11 -13.86
N GLU A 398 14.04 -8.51 -15.13
CA GLU A 398 14.66 -7.79 -16.25
C GLU A 398 14.16 -6.35 -16.36
N LEU A 399 12.83 -6.12 -16.29
CA LEU A 399 12.27 -4.77 -16.31
C LEU A 399 12.80 -3.91 -15.16
N VAL A 400 12.88 -4.46 -13.94
CA VAL A 400 13.44 -3.74 -12.79
C VAL A 400 14.88 -3.32 -13.03
N GLU A 401 15.72 -4.20 -13.57
CA GLU A 401 17.13 -3.86 -13.85
C GLU A 401 17.27 -2.87 -15.01
N ASN A 402 16.42 -2.94 -16.03
CA ASN A 402 16.38 -1.96 -17.11
C ASN A 402 16.00 -0.56 -16.58
N LEU A 403 15.01 -0.48 -15.68
CA LEU A 403 14.65 0.78 -15.03
C LEU A 403 15.74 1.28 -14.07
N ARG A 404 16.45 0.39 -13.36
CA ARG A 404 17.60 0.75 -12.52
C ARG A 404 18.70 1.38 -13.36
N GLU A 405 19.04 0.81 -14.51
CA GLU A 405 20.03 1.38 -15.40
C GLU A 405 19.59 2.72 -15.99
N ALA A 406 18.32 2.83 -16.40
CA ALA A 406 17.76 4.09 -16.88
C ALA A 406 17.80 5.20 -15.81
N TYR A 407 17.47 4.87 -14.55
CA TYR A 407 17.59 5.78 -13.40
C TYR A 407 19.05 6.19 -13.16
N ARG A 408 20.00 5.23 -13.24
CA ARG A 408 21.43 5.49 -13.03
C ARG A 408 21.94 6.52 -14.05
N LEU A 409 21.61 6.33 -15.32
CA LEU A 409 21.98 7.24 -16.38
C LEU A 409 21.28 8.61 -16.23
N ALA A 410 20.00 8.63 -15.87
CA ALA A 410 19.28 9.88 -15.62
C ALA A 410 19.93 10.71 -14.51
N ILE A 411 20.26 10.10 -13.37
CA ILE A 411 20.96 10.77 -12.26
C ILE A 411 22.29 11.38 -12.70
N ILE A 412 23.07 10.66 -13.52
CA ILE A 412 24.36 11.16 -14.05
C ILE A 412 24.14 12.40 -14.92
N ASP A 413 23.11 12.38 -15.76
CA ASP A 413 22.79 13.45 -16.71
C ASP A 413 22.07 14.66 -16.06
N LEU A 414 21.70 14.60 -14.77
CA LEU A 414 21.03 15.72 -14.11
C LEU A 414 21.95 16.95 -14.00
N GLU A 415 21.59 18.03 -14.68
CA GLU A 415 22.36 19.28 -14.68
C GLU A 415 22.19 20.11 -13.39
N TRP A 416 21.09 19.91 -12.67
CA TRP A 416 20.72 20.74 -11.52
C TRP A 416 21.29 20.23 -10.19
N MET A 417 21.85 19.02 -10.17
CA MET A 417 22.32 18.33 -8.97
C MET A 417 23.84 18.16 -9.00
N GLY A 418 24.53 18.55 -7.93
CA GLY A 418 25.98 18.42 -7.80
C GLY A 418 26.48 16.97 -7.67
N GLU A 419 27.76 16.75 -7.98
CA GLU A 419 28.41 15.43 -8.00
C GLU A 419 28.33 14.68 -6.65
N GLU A 420 28.42 15.38 -5.52
CA GLU A 420 28.33 14.73 -4.19
C GLU A 420 26.93 14.17 -3.93
N THR A 421 25.88 14.94 -4.24
CA THR A 421 24.49 14.46 -4.10
C THR A 421 24.18 13.36 -5.11
N LYS A 422 24.69 13.45 -6.35
CA LYS A 422 24.61 12.37 -7.35
C LYS A 422 25.22 11.06 -6.83
N LYS A 423 26.40 11.12 -6.21
CA LYS A 423 27.04 9.93 -5.62
C LYS A 423 26.16 9.27 -4.56
N GLN A 424 25.52 10.04 -3.69
CA GLN A 424 24.60 9.51 -2.67
C GLN A 424 23.33 8.91 -3.32
N ALA A 425 22.78 9.58 -4.34
CA ALA A 425 21.62 9.08 -5.07
C ALA A 425 21.92 7.75 -5.79
N LEU A 426 23.11 7.62 -6.39
CA LEU A 426 23.61 6.41 -7.03
C LEU A 426 23.86 5.28 -6.02
N ASP A 427 24.45 5.56 -4.86
CA ASP A 427 24.59 4.58 -3.77
C ASP A 427 23.22 4.06 -3.33
N LYS A 428 22.26 4.96 -3.13
CA LYS A 428 20.88 4.60 -2.78
C LYS A 428 20.24 3.71 -3.84
N LEU A 429 20.33 4.09 -5.11
CA LEU A 429 19.80 3.32 -6.24
C LEU A 429 20.40 1.92 -6.30
N ALA A 430 21.72 1.80 -6.11
CA ALA A 430 22.43 0.52 -6.15
C ALA A 430 21.97 -0.45 -5.05
N LYS A 431 21.49 0.07 -3.92
CA LYS A 431 21.03 -0.69 -2.75
C LYS A 431 19.54 -1.04 -2.77
N PHE A 432 18.79 -0.68 -3.82
CA PHE A 432 17.38 -1.08 -3.94
C PHE A 432 17.23 -2.61 -3.96
N THR A 433 16.30 -3.11 -3.13
CA THR A 433 15.96 -4.54 -3.07
C THR A 433 14.59 -4.79 -3.71
N PRO A 434 14.51 -5.49 -4.86
CA PRO A 434 13.21 -5.85 -5.44
C PRO A 434 12.64 -7.13 -4.84
N LYS A 435 11.33 -7.13 -4.59
CA LYS A 435 10.54 -8.28 -4.14
C LYS A 435 9.38 -8.52 -5.12
N ILE A 436 9.38 -9.64 -5.82
CA ILE A 436 8.50 -9.87 -6.98
C ILE A 436 7.67 -11.16 -6.80
N GLY A 437 6.36 -11.03 -6.94
CA GLY A 437 5.38 -12.10 -6.89
C GLY A 437 4.94 -12.45 -5.46
N TYR A 438 5.85 -12.99 -4.67
CA TYR A 438 5.53 -13.64 -3.38
C TYR A 438 6.73 -13.76 -2.44
N PRO A 439 6.51 -13.92 -1.12
CA PRO A 439 7.59 -14.08 -0.15
C PRO A 439 8.32 -15.42 -0.28
N ASP A 440 9.64 -15.40 -0.05
CA ASP A 440 10.46 -16.62 0.01
C ASP A 440 10.20 -17.41 1.31
N LYS A 441 9.68 -16.74 2.34
CA LYS A 441 9.35 -17.32 3.65
C LYS A 441 7.91 -16.98 4.02
N TRP A 442 7.09 -18.01 4.19
CA TRP A 442 5.70 -17.87 4.61
C TRP A 442 5.58 -17.76 6.13
N ARG A 443 4.60 -16.98 6.57
CA ARG A 443 4.19 -16.87 7.97
C ARG A 443 3.61 -18.18 8.48
N ASP A 444 3.98 -18.53 9.72
CA ASP A 444 3.37 -19.63 10.47
C ASP A 444 2.10 -19.15 11.20
N TYR A 445 1.00 -19.88 11.01
CA TYR A 445 -0.31 -19.64 11.63
C TYR A 445 -0.70 -20.73 12.63
N SER A 446 0.22 -21.64 13.01
CA SER A 446 -0.04 -22.75 13.94
C SER A 446 -0.69 -22.34 15.27
N ALA A 447 -0.30 -21.18 15.82
CA ALA A 447 -0.83 -20.66 17.09
C ALA A 447 -2.17 -19.90 16.95
N LEU A 448 -2.69 -19.70 15.74
CA LEU A 448 -3.97 -19.02 15.53
C LEU A 448 -5.12 -20.02 15.52
N GLU A 449 -6.02 -19.91 16.50
CA GLU A 449 -7.25 -20.71 16.53
C GLU A 449 -8.40 -20.01 15.81
N ILE A 450 -9.06 -20.74 14.92
CA ILE A 450 -10.27 -20.32 14.21
C ILE A 450 -11.40 -21.31 14.51
N SER A 451 -12.60 -20.77 14.76
CA SER A 451 -13.82 -21.51 15.05
C SER A 451 -14.91 -21.17 14.03
N ALA A 452 -15.60 -22.17 13.51
CA ALA A 452 -16.70 -22.00 12.56
C ALA A 452 -17.92 -21.24 13.13
N ASP A 453 -18.10 -21.24 14.45
CA ASP A 453 -19.32 -20.74 15.12
C ASP A 453 -19.10 -19.44 15.90
N ASP A 454 -17.92 -18.83 15.79
CA ASP A 454 -17.50 -17.68 16.61
C ASP A 454 -16.74 -16.64 15.76
N LEU A 455 -17.48 -15.90 14.93
CA LEU A 455 -16.90 -14.86 14.07
C LEU A 455 -16.22 -13.76 14.87
N PHE A 456 -16.90 -13.22 15.89
CA PHE A 456 -16.35 -12.15 16.71
C PHE A 456 -15.06 -12.60 17.42
N GLY A 457 -15.06 -13.78 18.04
CA GLY A 457 -13.85 -14.32 18.66
C GLY A 457 -12.75 -14.67 17.67
N ASN A 458 -13.05 -15.04 16.41
CA ASN A 458 -12.03 -15.20 15.37
C ASN A 458 -11.28 -13.89 15.10
N PHE A 459 -12.00 -12.77 15.06
CA PHE A 459 -11.39 -11.44 14.93
C PHE A 459 -10.51 -11.10 16.13
N MET A 460 -11.01 -11.38 17.34
CA MET A 460 -10.28 -11.16 18.59
C MET A 460 -8.98 -11.96 18.67
N ARG A 461 -9.05 -13.27 18.43
CA ARG A 461 -7.87 -14.17 18.40
C ARG A 461 -6.89 -13.78 17.30
N SER A 462 -7.39 -13.37 16.13
CA SER A 462 -6.54 -12.92 15.02
C SER A 462 -5.84 -11.60 15.35
N ALA A 463 -6.51 -10.66 16.02
CA ALA A 463 -5.93 -9.41 16.47
C ALA A 463 -4.83 -9.66 17.51
N GLU A 464 -5.09 -10.49 18.52
CA GLU A 464 -4.12 -10.85 19.55
C GLU A 464 -2.91 -11.61 18.97
N PHE A 465 -3.15 -12.55 18.05
CA PHE A 465 -2.08 -13.26 17.32
C PHE A 465 -1.17 -12.28 16.56
N ASN A 466 -1.74 -11.29 15.88
CA ASN A 466 -0.98 -10.25 15.20
C ASN A 466 -0.25 -9.32 16.17
N TYR A 467 -0.90 -8.91 17.25
CA TYR A 467 -0.33 -8.08 18.31
C TYR A 467 0.93 -8.73 18.90
N ASN A 468 0.79 -9.99 19.33
CA ASN A 468 1.90 -10.76 19.90
C ASN A 468 3.04 -10.90 18.89
N ARG A 469 2.74 -11.14 17.61
CA ARG A 469 3.77 -11.16 16.57
C ARG A 469 4.53 -9.83 16.49
N GLN A 470 3.84 -8.69 16.50
CA GLN A 470 4.51 -7.38 16.40
C GLN A 470 5.33 -7.09 17.65
N VAL A 471 4.78 -7.23 18.86
CA VAL A 471 5.50 -6.99 20.13
C VAL A 471 6.72 -7.90 20.25
N ASN A 472 6.60 -9.15 19.83
CA ASN A 472 7.72 -10.10 19.82
C ASN A 472 8.83 -9.79 18.82
N LYS A 473 8.71 -8.73 17.98
CA LYS A 473 9.82 -8.24 17.15
C LYS A 473 10.81 -7.39 17.95
N LEU A 474 10.37 -6.73 19.03
CA LEU A 474 11.23 -5.90 19.86
C LEU A 474 12.40 -6.73 20.42
N GLY A 475 13.60 -6.15 20.40
CA GLY A 475 14.84 -6.82 20.78
C GLY A 475 15.36 -7.90 19.81
N LYS A 476 14.64 -8.20 18.70
CA LYS A 476 15.08 -9.17 17.68
C LYS A 476 15.71 -8.47 16.46
N PRO A 477 16.51 -9.20 15.67
CA PRO A 477 17.00 -8.69 14.38
C PRO A 477 15.85 -8.39 13.41
N ILE A 478 16.07 -7.44 12.51
CA ILE A 478 15.14 -7.12 11.42
C ILE A 478 14.93 -8.34 10.51
N ASP A 479 13.67 -8.66 10.23
CA ASP A 479 13.30 -9.69 9.27
C ASP A 479 13.20 -9.07 7.88
N LYS A 480 14.28 -9.18 7.11
CA LYS A 480 14.32 -8.64 5.74
C LYS A 480 13.44 -9.42 4.75
N THR A 481 12.92 -10.59 5.15
CA THR A 481 12.08 -11.44 4.30
C THR A 481 10.60 -11.13 4.42
N GLU A 482 10.20 -10.28 5.37
CA GLU A 482 8.80 -9.91 5.60
C GLU A 482 8.20 -9.12 4.42
N TRP A 483 6.91 -9.35 4.16
CA TRP A 483 6.11 -8.60 3.19
C TRP A 483 4.93 -7.94 3.91
N PHE A 484 4.53 -6.75 3.44
CA PHE A 484 3.36 -6.02 3.97
C PHE A 484 2.10 -6.17 3.10
N MET A 485 2.18 -6.94 2.02
CA MET A 485 1.04 -7.26 1.14
C MET A 485 1.08 -8.74 0.76
N SER A 486 -0.09 -9.38 0.72
CA SER A 486 -0.22 -10.75 0.22
C SER A 486 -0.10 -10.80 -1.31
N PRO A 487 0.34 -11.93 -1.90
CA PRO A 487 0.54 -12.06 -3.36
C PRO A 487 -0.67 -11.71 -4.22
N GLN A 488 -1.87 -11.97 -3.73
CA GLN A 488 -3.16 -11.71 -4.39
C GLN A 488 -3.63 -10.25 -4.28
N ARG A 489 -2.84 -9.37 -3.68
CA ARG A 489 -3.16 -7.93 -3.58
C ARG A 489 -2.79 -7.23 -4.88
N VAL A 490 -3.75 -6.55 -5.50
CA VAL A 490 -3.49 -5.69 -6.68
C VAL A 490 -3.01 -4.32 -6.19
N ASN A 491 -1.71 -4.19 -5.96
CA ASN A 491 -1.03 -2.95 -5.61
C ASN A 491 0.49 -3.12 -5.76
N ALA A 492 1.27 -2.09 -5.47
CA ALA A 492 2.71 -2.17 -5.22
C ALA A 492 3.09 -1.26 -4.04
N TYR A 493 4.32 -1.34 -3.53
CA TYR A 493 4.83 -0.39 -2.54
C TYR A 493 6.36 -0.26 -2.51
N TYR A 494 6.81 0.90 -2.05
CA TYR A 494 8.15 1.18 -1.57
C TYR A 494 8.20 1.26 -0.05
N ASN A 495 9.26 0.71 0.55
CA ASN A 495 9.53 0.84 1.97
C ASN A 495 10.87 1.57 2.21
N PRO A 496 10.85 2.81 2.75
CA PRO A 496 12.05 3.65 2.85
C PRO A 496 13.10 3.13 3.84
N VAL A 497 12.69 2.47 4.93
CA VAL A 497 13.64 1.99 5.95
C VAL A 497 14.34 0.69 5.55
N MET A 498 13.81 0.00 4.54
CA MET A 498 14.40 -1.21 3.96
C MET A 498 14.98 -0.98 2.56
N ASN A 499 14.73 0.20 1.98
CA ASN A 499 15.05 0.55 0.60
C ASN A 499 14.64 -0.55 -0.40
N GLU A 500 13.39 -1.00 -0.29
CA GLU A 500 12.85 -2.11 -1.08
C GLU A 500 11.58 -1.71 -1.83
N ILE A 501 11.39 -2.32 -3.01
CA ILE A 501 10.20 -2.18 -3.86
C ILE A 501 9.54 -3.54 -4.03
N VAL A 502 8.22 -3.58 -3.93
CA VAL A 502 7.48 -4.84 -3.82
C VAL A 502 6.28 -4.89 -4.77
N PHE A 503 6.22 -5.96 -5.55
CA PHE A 503 5.18 -6.20 -6.56
C PHE A 503 4.52 -7.57 -6.32
N PRO A 504 3.40 -7.64 -5.59
CA PRO A 504 2.59 -8.85 -5.46
C PRO A 504 2.17 -9.45 -6.81
N ALA A 505 2.01 -10.78 -6.87
CA ALA A 505 1.67 -11.51 -8.08
C ALA A 505 0.43 -10.96 -8.83
N ALA A 506 -0.60 -10.51 -8.12
CA ALA A 506 -1.85 -10.05 -8.73
C ALA A 506 -1.77 -8.71 -9.46
N ILE A 507 -0.72 -7.89 -9.30
CA ILE A 507 -0.53 -6.72 -10.17
C ILE A 507 0.17 -7.09 -11.49
N LEU A 508 0.80 -8.27 -11.56
CA LEU A 508 1.60 -8.74 -12.69
C LEU A 508 0.72 -9.43 -13.75
N GLN A 509 -0.32 -8.73 -14.17
CA GLN A 509 -1.28 -9.18 -15.19
C GLN A 509 -1.79 -7.98 -16.01
N PRO A 510 -2.40 -8.22 -17.19
CA PRO A 510 -2.93 -7.13 -18.02
C PRO A 510 -3.96 -6.29 -17.25
N PRO A 511 -4.02 -4.96 -17.46
CA PRO A 511 -3.26 -4.21 -18.47
C PRO A 511 -1.89 -3.70 -17.98
N PHE A 512 -1.46 -3.99 -16.75
CA PHE A 512 -0.15 -3.56 -16.26
C PHE A 512 0.97 -4.34 -16.92
N PHE A 513 0.86 -5.67 -16.92
CA PHE A 513 1.89 -6.58 -17.42
C PHE A 513 1.26 -7.69 -18.27
N ASN A 514 1.60 -7.71 -19.55
CA ASN A 514 1.09 -8.68 -20.50
C ASN A 514 2.25 -9.44 -21.16
N MET A 515 2.35 -10.74 -20.81
CA MET A 515 3.37 -11.62 -21.37
C MET A 515 3.25 -11.80 -22.89
N GLU A 516 2.08 -11.55 -23.46
CA GLU A 516 1.75 -11.74 -24.89
C GLU A 516 1.76 -10.45 -25.71
N ALA A 517 2.08 -9.31 -25.09
CA ALA A 517 2.15 -8.02 -25.75
C ALA A 517 3.60 -7.60 -26.07
N ASP A 518 3.71 -6.73 -27.07
CA ASP A 518 4.90 -5.92 -27.36
C ASP A 518 5.32 -5.11 -26.13
N ASP A 519 6.61 -4.89 -25.94
CA ASP A 519 7.11 -4.34 -24.68
C ASP A 519 6.71 -2.89 -24.42
N ALA A 520 6.35 -2.11 -25.45
CA ALA A 520 5.92 -0.72 -25.28
C ALA A 520 4.85 -0.56 -24.20
N VAL A 521 3.81 -1.41 -24.23
CA VAL A 521 2.72 -1.35 -23.23
C VAL A 521 3.17 -1.81 -21.85
N ASN A 522 4.11 -2.76 -21.77
CA ASN A 522 4.63 -3.23 -20.48
C ASN A 522 5.49 -2.15 -19.81
N TYR A 523 6.33 -1.44 -20.58
CA TYR A 523 7.07 -0.30 -20.04
C TYR A 523 6.14 0.86 -19.66
N GLY A 524 5.09 1.14 -20.44
CA GLY A 524 4.10 2.17 -20.11
C GLY A 524 3.19 1.84 -18.93
N GLY A 525 2.86 0.56 -18.77
CA GLY A 525 2.06 0.01 -17.67
C GLY A 525 2.91 -0.33 -16.46
N ILE A 526 3.34 -1.58 -16.31
CA ILE A 526 4.09 -2.04 -15.14
C ILE A 526 5.46 -1.37 -15.03
N GLY A 527 6.12 -0.98 -16.13
CA GLY A 527 7.36 -0.21 -16.10
C GLY A 527 7.16 1.15 -15.44
N GLY A 528 6.08 1.87 -15.79
CA GLY A 528 5.67 3.10 -15.11
C GLY A 528 5.45 2.89 -13.60
N VAL A 529 4.82 1.77 -13.21
CA VAL A 529 4.63 1.40 -11.79
C VAL A 529 5.97 1.06 -11.11
N ILE A 530 6.88 0.32 -11.76
CA ILE A 530 8.22 0.05 -11.23
C ILE A 530 8.97 1.37 -11.01
N GLY A 531 8.94 2.24 -12.00
CA GLY A 531 9.56 3.56 -11.93
C GLY A 531 8.96 4.41 -10.81
N HIS A 532 7.64 4.30 -10.59
CA HIS A 532 6.94 4.97 -9.50
C HIS A 532 7.44 4.51 -8.13
N GLU A 533 7.51 3.19 -7.89
CA GLU A 533 8.04 2.65 -6.63
C GLU A 533 9.53 2.99 -6.41
N MET A 534 10.33 3.02 -7.48
CA MET A 534 11.72 3.50 -7.40
C MET A 534 11.77 5.01 -7.11
N GLY A 535 10.88 5.78 -7.73
CA GLY A 535 10.71 7.22 -7.51
C GLY A 535 10.34 7.57 -6.08
N HIS A 536 9.61 6.71 -5.36
CA HIS A 536 9.36 6.90 -3.95
C HIS A 536 10.62 6.89 -3.09
N GLY A 537 11.72 6.26 -3.52
CA GLY A 537 13.01 6.42 -2.84
C GLY A 537 13.62 7.81 -2.99
N PHE A 538 13.13 8.60 -3.93
CA PHE A 538 13.66 9.92 -4.25
C PHE A 538 12.59 11.02 -4.17
N ASP A 539 11.36 10.72 -3.75
CA ASP A 539 10.33 11.74 -3.54
C ASP A 539 10.65 12.67 -2.35
N ASP A 540 9.77 13.63 -2.03
CA ASP A 540 9.98 14.62 -0.97
C ASP A 540 10.17 14.03 0.45
N GLN A 541 9.83 12.76 0.66
CA GLN A 541 9.98 12.03 1.92
C GLN A 541 11.00 10.88 1.84
N GLY A 542 11.01 10.12 0.76
CA GLY A 542 11.97 9.05 0.53
C GLY A 542 13.38 9.57 0.39
N SER A 543 13.56 10.73 -0.25
CA SER A 543 14.85 11.42 -0.36
C SER A 543 15.47 11.83 0.98
N LYS A 544 14.74 11.72 2.09
CA LYS A 544 15.26 11.96 3.45
C LYS A 544 15.97 10.74 4.05
N SER A 545 15.92 9.58 3.40
CA SER A 545 16.68 8.38 3.79
C SER A 545 17.80 8.09 2.78
N ASP A 546 18.93 7.59 3.27
CA ASP A 546 20.00 7.09 2.41
C ASP A 546 19.73 5.67 1.88
N GLY A 547 20.71 5.07 1.21
CA GLY A 547 20.61 3.72 0.64
C GLY A 547 20.50 2.59 1.66
N ASP A 548 20.85 2.83 2.91
CA ASP A 548 20.71 1.87 4.02
C ASP A 548 19.41 2.11 4.82
N GLY A 549 18.56 3.03 4.35
CA GLY A 549 17.27 3.38 4.95
C GLY A 549 17.36 4.43 6.07
N VAL A 550 18.56 4.91 6.40
CA VAL A 550 18.80 5.82 7.52
C VAL A 550 18.26 7.21 7.18
N LEU A 551 17.33 7.71 7.98
CA LEU A 551 16.78 9.06 7.92
C LEU A 551 17.86 10.08 8.27
N ARG A 552 18.53 10.60 7.24
CA ARG A 552 19.58 11.62 7.36
C ARG A 552 19.57 12.53 6.14
N ASN A 553 20.03 13.76 6.33
CA ASN A 553 20.29 14.62 5.19
C ASN A 553 21.58 14.17 4.48
N TRP A 554 21.45 13.78 3.22
CA TRP A 554 22.57 13.45 2.32
C TRP A 554 22.69 14.44 1.15
N TRP A 555 21.87 15.48 1.15
CA TRP A 555 21.87 16.55 0.16
C TRP A 555 22.84 17.66 0.56
N THR A 556 23.46 18.31 -0.43
CA THR A 556 23.97 19.67 -0.24
C THR A 556 22.80 20.65 -0.08
N GLU A 557 23.06 21.81 0.54
CA GLU A 557 22.02 22.84 0.72
C GLU A 557 21.48 23.36 -0.64
N GLN A 558 22.38 23.56 -1.61
CA GLN A 558 22.04 24.02 -2.95
C GLN A 558 21.15 23.01 -3.69
N ASP A 559 21.53 21.73 -3.69
CA ASP A 559 20.76 20.69 -4.39
C ASP A 559 19.38 20.50 -3.74
N LEU A 560 19.31 20.55 -2.40
CA LEU A 560 18.04 20.45 -1.67
C LEU A 560 17.12 21.64 -1.97
N ALA A 561 17.66 22.86 -2.09
CA ALA A 561 16.89 24.04 -2.45
C ALA A 561 16.31 23.94 -3.87
N GLU A 562 17.11 23.46 -4.83
CA GLU A 562 16.68 23.27 -6.20
C GLU A 562 15.66 22.13 -6.34
N PHE A 563 15.83 21.03 -5.59
CA PHE A 563 14.85 19.96 -5.49
C PHE A 563 13.51 20.47 -4.94
N LYS A 564 13.53 21.26 -3.86
CA LYS A 564 12.32 21.89 -3.28
C LYS A 564 11.64 22.84 -4.27
N LYS A 565 12.40 23.62 -5.04
CA LYS A 565 11.85 24.51 -6.06
C LYS A 565 11.11 23.73 -7.15
N ARG A 566 11.69 22.64 -7.65
CA ARG A 566 11.10 21.78 -8.69
C ARG A 566 9.85 21.06 -8.20
N THR A 567 9.93 20.46 -7.02
CA THR A 567 8.79 19.77 -6.40
C THR A 567 7.67 20.73 -6.01
N GLY A 568 8.00 21.94 -5.53
CA GLY A 568 7.02 23.01 -5.28
C GLY A 568 6.27 23.47 -6.53
N LYS A 569 6.94 23.47 -7.69
CA LYS A 569 6.29 23.74 -8.99
C LYS A 569 5.30 22.63 -9.35
N LEU A 570 5.63 21.37 -9.07
CA LEU A 570 4.72 20.23 -9.27
C LEU A 570 3.50 20.31 -8.35
N ALA A 571 3.71 20.60 -7.06
CA ALA A 571 2.61 20.81 -6.12
C ALA A 571 1.69 21.95 -6.59
N SER A 572 2.28 23.05 -7.06
CA SER A 572 1.52 24.20 -7.60
C SER A 572 0.72 23.82 -8.84
N GLN A 573 1.30 23.04 -9.75
CA GLN A 573 0.61 22.50 -10.93
C GLN A 573 -0.62 21.68 -10.52
N TYR A 574 -0.45 20.70 -9.63
CA TYR A 574 -1.56 19.83 -9.26
C TYR A 574 -2.64 20.56 -8.46
N SER A 575 -2.28 21.59 -7.71
CA SER A 575 -3.24 22.42 -6.98
C SER A 575 -4.18 23.25 -7.87
N GLN A 576 -3.89 23.35 -9.18
CA GLN A 576 -4.79 23.98 -10.15
C GLN A 576 -5.85 23.01 -10.69
N PHE A 577 -5.72 21.71 -10.42
CA PHE A 577 -6.66 20.72 -10.92
C PHE A 577 -7.89 20.65 -10.02
N GLU A 578 -9.06 20.67 -10.68
CA GLU A 578 -10.39 20.73 -10.06
C GLU A 578 -11.20 19.47 -10.48
N PRO A 579 -11.07 18.35 -9.74
CA PRO A 579 -11.80 17.12 -10.07
C PRO A 579 -13.32 17.23 -9.89
N LEU A 580 -13.78 18.11 -9.00
CA LEU A 580 -15.19 18.47 -8.78
C LEU A 580 -15.31 19.98 -8.66
N PRO A 581 -16.46 20.58 -9.04
CA PRO A 581 -16.65 22.03 -8.92
C PRO A 581 -16.36 22.54 -7.50
N GLY A 582 -15.43 23.49 -7.39
CA GLY A 582 -14.95 24.09 -6.15
C GLY A 582 -13.98 23.25 -5.32
N GLU A 583 -13.77 21.97 -5.65
CA GLU A 583 -12.87 21.07 -4.91
C GLU A 583 -11.60 20.82 -5.72
N HIS A 584 -10.45 21.29 -5.21
CA HIS A 584 -9.15 21.17 -5.86
C HIS A 584 -8.31 20.07 -5.22
N ILE A 585 -7.35 19.52 -5.98
CA ILE A 585 -6.33 18.63 -5.42
C ILE A 585 -5.44 19.44 -4.46
N ASP A 586 -5.14 18.89 -3.28
CA ASP A 586 -4.06 19.40 -2.45
C ASP A 586 -2.72 18.89 -3.01
N GLY A 587 -2.02 19.75 -3.74
CA GLY A 587 -0.76 19.41 -4.40
C GLY A 587 0.40 19.11 -3.45
N GLU A 588 0.34 19.57 -2.19
CA GLU A 588 1.35 19.26 -1.17
C GLU A 588 1.07 17.91 -0.49
N LEU A 589 -0.21 17.60 -0.27
CA LEU A 589 -0.64 16.29 0.20
C LEU A 589 -0.29 15.20 -0.81
N THR A 590 -0.48 15.49 -2.10
CA THR A 590 -0.26 14.52 -3.19
C THR A 590 1.15 14.50 -3.77
N LEU A 591 2.04 15.35 -3.25
CA LEU A 591 3.34 15.62 -3.85
C LEU A 591 4.20 14.37 -4.06
N GLY A 592 4.31 13.50 -3.05
CA GLY A 592 5.13 12.30 -3.14
C GLY A 592 4.70 11.37 -4.28
N GLU A 593 3.39 11.16 -4.40
CA GLU A 593 2.79 10.35 -5.47
C GLU A 593 2.96 10.98 -6.85
N ASN A 594 2.80 12.31 -6.95
CA ASN A 594 2.98 13.02 -8.21
C ASN A 594 4.45 13.02 -8.66
N ILE A 595 5.41 13.08 -7.73
CA ILE A 595 6.85 12.90 -8.02
C ILE A 595 7.10 11.46 -8.48
N GLY A 596 6.52 10.47 -7.79
CA GLY A 596 6.59 9.06 -8.15
C GLY A 596 6.09 8.82 -9.58
N ASP A 597 4.92 9.36 -9.94
CA ASP A 597 4.37 9.24 -11.29
C ASP A 597 5.24 9.90 -12.36
N LEU A 598 5.63 11.16 -12.15
CA LEU A 598 6.41 11.91 -13.14
C LEU A 598 7.80 11.30 -13.32
N GLY A 599 8.52 11.07 -12.22
CA GLY A 599 9.84 10.45 -12.25
C GLY A 599 9.76 9.03 -12.80
N GLY A 600 8.81 8.24 -12.31
CA GLY A 600 8.63 6.86 -12.72
C GLY A 600 8.33 6.69 -14.20
N LEU A 601 7.41 7.48 -14.75
CA LEU A 601 7.06 7.40 -16.16
C LEU A 601 8.19 7.92 -17.08
N THR A 602 8.90 8.96 -16.66
CA THR A 602 10.07 9.48 -17.40
C THR A 602 11.19 8.43 -17.46
N ILE A 603 11.48 7.77 -16.34
CA ILE A 603 12.49 6.70 -16.33
C ILE A 603 12.02 5.45 -17.08
N ALA A 604 10.74 5.09 -16.99
CA ALA A 604 10.19 3.98 -17.75
C ALA A 604 10.29 4.22 -19.27
N HIS A 605 10.04 5.45 -19.73
CA HIS A 605 10.22 5.83 -21.14
C HIS A 605 11.69 5.71 -21.55
N ARG A 606 12.62 6.23 -20.72
CA ARG A 606 14.06 6.08 -20.97
C ARG A 606 14.48 4.61 -21.04
N ALA A 607 13.99 3.78 -20.14
CA ALA A 607 14.27 2.34 -20.12
C ALA A 607 13.74 1.64 -21.37
N TYR A 608 12.52 1.99 -21.80
CA TYR A 608 11.96 1.50 -23.05
C TYR A 608 12.84 1.86 -24.25
N MET A 609 13.25 3.12 -24.39
CA MET A 609 14.11 3.56 -25.48
C MET A 609 15.49 2.88 -25.48
N LEU A 610 16.07 2.64 -24.29
CA LEU A 610 17.31 1.88 -24.16
C LEU A 610 17.13 0.41 -24.58
N SER A 611 15.99 -0.20 -24.26
CA SER A 611 15.71 -1.60 -24.63
C SER A 611 15.62 -1.84 -26.14
N LEU A 612 15.35 -0.78 -26.93
CA LEU A 612 15.32 -0.87 -28.38
C LEU A 612 16.72 -0.97 -29.01
N ASP A 613 17.79 -0.66 -28.27
CA ASP A 613 19.18 -0.72 -28.74
C ASP A 613 19.38 0.02 -30.08
N GLY A 614 18.76 1.21 -30.17
CA GLY A 614 18.80 2.07 -31.36
C GLY A 614 17.95 1.61 -32.55
N LYS A 615 17.19 0.52 -32.42
CA LYS A 615 16.25 0.04 -33.45
C LYS A 615 14.93 0.80 -33.38
N GLU A 616 14.26 0.93 -34.52
CA GLU A 616 12.89 1.45 -34.56
C GLU A 616 11.93 0.41 -33.98
N ALA A 617 11.03 0.86 -33.09
CA ALA A 617 9.96 0.03 -32.58
C ALA A 617 8.93 -0.28 -33.69
N PRO A 618 8.35 -1.49 -33.74
CA PRO A 618 7.34 -1.82 -34.74
C PRO A 618 6.10 -0.95 -34.57
N VAL A 619 5.46 -0.59 -35.69
CA VAL A 619 4.09 -0.03 -35.68
C VAL A 619 3.10 -1.18 -35.57
N ILE A 620 2.24 -1.16 -34.56
CA ILE A 620 1.25 -2.20 -34.27
C ILE A 620 -0.09 -1.50 -34.03
N ASP A 621 -1.14 -2.00 -34.68
CA ASP A 621 -2.49 -1.43 -34.67
C ASP A 621 -2.56 0.05 -35.09
N GLY A 622 -1.60 0.49 -35.92
CA GLY A 622 -1.51 1.87 -36.39
C GLY A 622 -0.84 2.85 -35.44
N PHE A 623 -0.30 2.37 -34.32
CA PHE A 623 0.40 3.19 -33.32
C PHE A 623 1.89 2.88 -33.31
N SER A 624 2.73 3.91 -33.16
CA SER A 624 4.15 3.80 -32.89
C SER A 624 4.42 3.18 -31.50
N GLY A 625 5.67 2.79 -31.25
CA GLY A 625 6.08 2.30 -29.93
C GLY A 625 5.86 3.31 -28.81
N GLU A 626 6.21 4.58 -29.02
CA GLU A 626 6.03 5.64 -28.03
C GLU A 626 4.54 5.94 -27.76
N GLU A 627 3.70 5.95 -28.80
CA GLU A 627 2.24 6.08 -28.60
C GLU A 627 1.70 4.93 -27.75
N ARG A 628 2.07 3.68 -28.06
CA ARG A 628 1.66 2.51 -27.24
C ARG A 628 2.17 2.59 -25.81
N PHE A 629 3.38 3.10 -25.58
CA PHE A 629 3.91 3.34 -24.24
C PHE A 629 3.01 4.31 -23.45
N PHE A 630 2.71 5.49 -24.01
CA PHE A 630 1.86 6.47 -23.31
C PHE A 630 0.42 5.96 -23.13
N MET A 631 -0.12 5.23 -24.11
CA MET A 631 -1.43 4.60 -24.00
C MET A 631 -1.47 3.53 -22.90
N GLY A 632 -0.38 2.76 -22.73
CA GLY A 632 -0.20 1.81 -21.62
C GLY A 632 -0.33 2.48 -20.25
N TRP A 633 0.29 3.66 -20.07
CA TRP A 633 0.13 4.47 -18.87
C TRP A 633 -1.31 4.97 -18.67
N ALA A 634 -1.91 5.54 -19.72
CA ALA A 634 -3.26 6.09 -19.59
C ALA A 634 -4.31 5.01 -19.27
N GLN A 635 -4.21 3.80 -19.84
CA GLN A 635 -5.21 2.73 -19.63
C GLN A 635 -5.14 2.09 -18.24
N VAL A 636 -3.97 2.04 -17.59
CA VAL A 636 -3.89 1.52 -16.21
C VAL A 636 -4.65 2.40 -15.22
N TRP A 637 -4.83 3.67 -15.55
CA TRP A 637 -5.57 4.65 -14.76
C TRP A 637 -7.05 4.78 -15.13
N ALA A 638 -7.59 3.97 -16.05
CA ALA A 638 -9.03 4.01 -16.36
C ALA A 638 -9.86 3.79 -15.08
N SER A 639 -10.60 4.80 -14.62
CA SER A 639 -11.35 4.77 -13.36
C SER A 639 -12.44 5.85 -13.32
N LYS A 640 -13.57 5.52 -12.68
CA LYS A 640 -14.67 6.42 -12.35
C LYS A 640 -14.87 6.47 -10.85
N TYR A 641 -15.27 7.63 -10.36
CA TYR A 641 -15.53 7.90 -8.95
C TYR A 641 -16.97 8.37 -8.79
N ARG A 642 -17.61 7.99 -7.69
CA ARG A 642 -18.77 8.73 -7.18
C ARG A 642 -18.29 10.01 -6.51
N ASP A 643 -19.05 11.08 -6.58
CA ASP A 643 -18.63 12.40 -6.09
C ASP A 643 -18.24 12.39 -4.61
N GLN A 644 -18.99 11.68 -3.76
CA GLN A 644 -18.66 11.53 -2.34
C GLN A 644 -17.28 10.87 -2.17
N ALA A 645 -16.97 9.84 -2.96
CA ALA A 645 -15.68 9.16 -2.92
C ALA A 645 -14.55 10.04 -3.48
N MET A 646 -14.83 10.87 -4.48
CA MET A 646 -13.90 11.86 -5.00
C MET A 646 -13.57 12.91 -3.91
N THR A 647 -14.56 13.49 -3.24
CA THR A 647 -14.34 14.39 -2.10
C THR A 647 -13.50 13.74 -1.01
N GLN A 648 -13.79 12.48 -0.66
CA GLN A 648 -12.98 11.74 0.32
C GLN A 648 -11.53 11.54 -0.16
N GLN A 649 -11.32 11.25 -1.44
CA GLN A 649 -9.99 11.14 -2.03
C GLN A 649 -9.23 12.47 -1.92
N LEU A 650 -9.87 13.61 -2.19
CA LEU A 650 -9.24 14.94 -2.14
C LEU A 650 -8.87 15.37 -0.71
N ILE A 651 -9.67 14.98 0.29
CA ILE A 651 -9.41 15.37 1.68
C ILE A 651 -8.29 14.54 2.31
N ARG A 652 -8.23 13.23 2.03
CA ARG A 652 -7.39 12.29 2.83
C ARG A 652 -6.38 11.48 2.05
N GLY A 653 -6.53 11.41 0.72
CA GLY A 653 -5.78 10.54 -0.17
C GLY A 653 -4.44 11.15 -0.55
N PRO A 654 -3.32 10.41 -0.45
CA PRO A 654 -2.03 10.90 -0.94
C PRO A 654 -1.93 10.85 -2.46
N HIS A 655 -2.78 10.09 -3.14
CA HIS A 655 -2.76 10.00 -4.60
C HIS A 655 -3.68 11.02 -5.24
N SER A 656 -3.22 11.67 -6.31
CA SER A 656 -4.11 12.40 -7.22
C SER A 656 -5.17 11.46 -7.84
N PRO A 657 -6.38 11.93 -8.18
CA PRO A 657 -7.37 11.10 -8.85
C PRO A 657 -6.87 10.61 -10.21
N ALA A 658 -7.36 9.45 -10.66
CA ALA A 658 -6.78 8.69 -11.76
C ALA A 658 -6.64 9.47 -13.08
N THR A 659 -7.61 10.33 -13.43
CA THR A 659 -7.53 11.20 -14.63
C THR A 659 -6.31 12.12 -14.61
N PHE A 660 -5.97 12.66 -13.44
CA PHE A 660 -4.82 13.56 -13.27
C PHE A 660 -3.51 12.82 -13.14
N ARG A 661 -3.51 11.56 -12.70
CA ARG A 661 -2.34 10.66 -12.81
C ARG A 661 -2.10 10.23 -14.25
N GLY A 662 -3.16 9.99 -15.02
CA GLY A 662 -3.08 9.67 -16.44
C GLY A 662 -2.51 10.81 -17.29
N ASN A 663 -2.97 12.04 -17.06
CA ASN A 663 -2.56 13.21 -17.85
C ASN A 663 -1.38 14.01 -17.25
N GLY A 664 -1.35 14.21 -15.94
CA GLY A 664 -0.46 15.17 -15.27
C GLY A 664 1.04 14.95 -15.54
N PRO A 665 1.57 13.71 -15.46
CA PRO A 665 2.95 13.40 -15.85
C PRO A 665 3.23 13.71 -17.33
N LEU A 666 2.32 13.33 -18.22
CA LEU A 666 2.46 13.51 -19.67
C LEU A 666 2.58 14.99 -20.07
N MET A 667 1.86 15.88 -19.37
CA MET A 667 1.95 17.33 -19.57
C MET A 667 3.35 17.89 -19.27
N ASN A 668 4.22 17.13 -18.62
CA ASN A 668 5.59 17.53 -18.30
C ASN A 668 6.65 16.86 -19.19
N MET A 669 6.28 15.88 -20.00
CA MET A 669 7.21 15.08 -20.82
C MET A 669 7.33 15.65 -22.25
N PRO A 670 8.50 16.23 -22.64
CA PRO A 670 8.72 16.66 -24.02
C PRO A 670 8.63 15.50 -25.03
N GLU A 671 8.92 14.28 -24.61
CA GLU A 671 8.82 13.05 -25.41
C GLU A 671 7.37 12.78 -25.80
N PHE A 672 6.43 12.93 -24.87
CA PHE A 672 4.99 12.83 -25.15
C PHE A 672 4.54 13.87 -26.18
N MET A 673 4.97 15.12 -25.98
CA MET A 673 4.59 16.22 -26.87
C MET A 673 5.13 16.02 -28.29
N LYS A 674 6.34 15.47 -28.41
CA LYS A 674 6.93 15.12 -29.70
C LYS A 674 6.19 13.96 -30.35
N ALA A 675 5.92 12.88 -29.61
CA ALA A 675 5.28 11.68 -30.13
C ALA A 675 3.85 11.95 -30.64
N LEU A 676 3.13 12.89 -30.02
CA LEU A 676 1.74 13.22 -30.35
C LEU A 676 1.57 14.56 -31.09
N ASP A 677 2.67 15.23 -31.47
CA ASP A 677 2.68 16.55 -32.13
C ASP A 677 1.84 17.61 -31.39
N VAL A 678 1.98 17.67 -30.06
CA VAL A 678 1.28 18.61 -29.17
C VAL A 678 1.87 20.02 -29.29
N LYS A 679 1.01 21.01 -29.55
CA LYS A 679 1.38 22.40 -29.87
C LYS A 679 0.79 23.42 -28.89
N PRO A 680 1.32 24.65 -28.84
CA PRO A 680 0.70 25.73 -28.08
C PRO A 680 -0.79 25.88 -28.45
N GLY A 681 -1.66 25.89 -27.43
CA GLY A 681 -3.11 25.95 -27.58
C GLY A 681 -3.83 24.60 -27.45
N ASP A 682 -3.12 23.47 -27.56
CA ASP A 682 -3.69 22.16 -27.25
C ASP A 682 -3.83 21.96 -25.74
N GLY A 683 -4.84 21.19 -25.31
CA GLY A 683 -5.16 21.00 -23.87
C GLY A 683 -4.06 20.32 -23.05
N MET A 684 -3.25 19.46 -23.66
CA MET A 684 -2.12 18.78 -23.02
C MET A 684 -0.80 19.57 -23.08
N TYR A 685 -0.80 20.75 -23.71
CA TYR A 685 0.41 21.56 -23.86
C TYR A 685 0.79 22.25 -22.55
N ARG A 686 2.08 22.20 -22.23
CA ARG A 686 2.73 23.12 -21.27
C ARG A 686 3.96 23.73 -21.93
N ALA A 687 4.21 25.00 -21.67
CA ALA A 687 5.41 25.66 -22.19
C ALA A 687 6.68 25.00 -21.62
N PRO A 688 7.79 24.92 -22.37
CA PRO A 688 9.03 24.29 -21.90
C PRO A 688 9.48 24.76 -20.51
N GLU A 689 9.39 26.06 -20.24
CA GLU A 689 9.72 26.70 -18.97
C GLU A 689 8.73 26.42 -17.84
N GLU A 690 7.53 25.94 -18.15
CA GLU A 690 6.47 25.56 -17.19
C GLU A 690 6.48 24.06 -16.88
N ARG A 691 7.12 23.23 -17.71
CA ARG A 691 7.28 21.80 -17.44
C ARG A 691 8.13 21.59 -16.19
N VAL A 692 7.79 20.57 -15.44
CA VAL A 692 8.54 20.12 -14.27
C VAL A 692 9.44 18.97 -14.70
N LYS A 693 10.74 19.09 -14.40
CA LYS A 693 11.72 18.00 -14.55
C LYS A 693 12.45 17.81 -13.22
N ILE A 694 12.38 16.61 -12.66
CA ILE A 694 13.00 16.26 -11.37
C ILE A 694 14.11 15.24 -11.60
N TRP A 695 13.73 13.98 -11.87
CA TRP A 695 14.62 12.83 -12.03
C TRP A 695 15.01 12.56 -13.48
#